data_AF-A0A432FP44-F1
#
_entry.id   AF-A0A432FP44-F1
#
_cell.length_a   1.000
_cell.length_b   1.000
_cell.length_c   1.000
_cell.angle_alpha   90.00
_cell.angle_beta   90.00
_cell.angle_gamma   90.00
#
_symmetry.space_group_name_H-M   'P 1'
#
loop_
_entity.id
_entity.type
_entity.pdbx_description
1 polymer ?
#
loop_
_entity_poly.entity_id
_entity_poly.type
_entity_poly.pdbx_seq_one_letter_code
_entity_poly.pdbx_strand_id
1 'polypeptide(L)'
;MINQQERYYNILKLNKWFAISSLLFAFIWLLAFANDFNRPWKKYQIEFRELEIEKTRGDVQAASTNLELNEDYSVLKAQIEMAQNKVDSRQEEIESIESDIQKLEAKLYRKNQIYQFAKADYDVAKYNFEQAQHGYGNLLSTEKILSKLEALTSASNLNAEVIEGKVEAKNNELKIIRQSLKEANDAITVISRDKDLLVRKLIKIDPEEMSFANKIGNIVRDVPVLDFIDPYYEVKQVVIKDIEDDMVFMGVPKVDRCMTCHMGIDKKGFEEAPQPYTTHPKLDLYLGANSPHPMNEYGCTGCHAGRGRGTNFISSAHSPNNPEMAERWEEELEWHPLHHWDTPMLPMKYVEASCLKCHSNSIPIKDSPKLALGMTIVEKGGCFGCHQIDGFENTSKPGPGLRKIAAKTTKDFAYKWIYDPRGFRENTWMPHFFKQINSQDLESVKRTDQEIHAIVSYLFDRSESFKMEKMQNKGNADNGRMLVNSLGCLGCHATEGEEQVALKSVNSMRREHGPNLINLGSKTTQKWIYNWIRDPQSYHSGTKMPNLRLSKEEASDISAYLIGQRDKDFEKNPRPEVDENGINLIASDLLSSILRKDEVKARLGSMSLDQKLNYVGGKLIRHYGCFSCHDIDGFEDAKPIGTPLSIEASKLITK
;
A
#
# COMPACT_ATOMS: atom_id res chain seq x y z
N MET A 1 1.44 -56.40 -69.46
CA MET A 1 0.11 -55.81 -69.17
C MET A 1 0.02 -55.64 -67.66
N ILE A 2 0.48 -54.50 -67.14
CA ILE A 2 -0.37 -53.38 -66.72
C ILE A 2 -1.33 -53.82 -65.61
N ASN A 3 -0.95 -53.56 -64.37
CA ASN A 3 -1.90 -52.97 -63.44
C ASN A 3 -1.22 -51.75 -62.82
N GLN A 4 -1.05 -50.72 -63.67
CA GLN A 4 -0.99 -49.35 -63.21
C GLN A 4 -2.33 -49.11 -62.50
N GLN A 5 -2.36 -49.30 -61.18
CA GLN A 5 -3.35 -48.57 -60.40
C GLN A 5 -3.07 -47.10 -60.72
N GLU A 6 -4.03 -46.46 -61.40
CA GLU A 6 -4.11 -45.02 -61.60
C GLU A 6 -4.08 -44.34 -60.23
N ARG A 7 -2.88 -44.16 -59.69
CA ARG A 7 -2.65 -43.28 -58.57
C ARG A 7 -1.92 -42.11 -59.17
N TYR A 8 -2.58 -40.96 -59.18
CA TYR A 8 -2.01 -39.67 -59.61
C TYR A 8 -0.70 -39.29 -58.87
N TYR A 9 -0.27 -40.08 -57.88
CA TYR A 9 0.91 -39.84 -57.04
C TYR A 9 1.74 -41.11 -56.82
N ASN A 10 3.06 -40.94 -56.73
CA ASN A 10 4.00 -42.00 -56.36
C ASN A 10 3.92 -42.28 -54.85
N ILE A 11 3.37 -43.43 -54.47
CA ILE A 11 3.13 -43.85 -53.07
C ILE A 11 4.43 -43.83 -52.24
N LEU A 12 5.55 -44.31 -52.79
CA LEU A 12 6.82 -44.34 -52.06
C LEU A 12 7.33 -42.93 -51.75
N LYS A 13 7.19 -41.99 -52.70
CA LYS A 13 7.50 -40.58 -52.47
C LYS A 13 6.56 -39.96 -51.43
N LEU A 14 5.26 -40.26 -51.50
CA LEU A 14 4.26 -39.77 -50.55
C LEU A 14 4.55 -40.27 -49.12
N ASN A 15 4.81 -41.57 -48.95
CA ASN A 15 5.15 -42.16 -47.66
C ASN A 15 6.46 -41.59 -47.09
N LYS A 16 7.47 -41.36 -47.96
CA LYS A 16 8.73 -40.72 -47.54
C LYS A 16 8.50 -39.29 -47.03
N TRP A 17 7.72 -38.48 -47.76
CA TRP A 17 7.40 -37.12 -47.34
C TRP A 17 6.52 -37.08 -46.09
N PHE A 18 5.56 -38.00 -45.97
CA PHE A 18 4.74 -38.15 -44.76
C PHE A 18 5.58 -38.53 -43.54
N ALA A 19 6.55 -39.44 -43.68
CA ALA A 19 7.48 -39.79 -42.61
C ALA A 19 8.35 -38.60 -42.21
N ILE A 20 8.90 -37.86 -43.19
CA ILE A 20 9.71 -36.66 -42.93
C ILE A 20 8.87 -35.57 -42.24
N SER A 21 7.66 -35.28 -42.74
CA SER A 21 6.80 -34.27 -42.13
C SER A 21 6.34 -34.67 -40.72
N SER A 22 6.07 -35.96 -40.49
CA SER A 22 5.72 -36.48 -39.16
C SER A 22 6.88 -36.36 -38.17
N LEU A 23 8.11 -36.66 -38.60
CA LEU A 23 9.32 -36.48 -37.77
C LEU A 23 9.58 -35.00 -37.48
N LEU A 24 9.42 -34.13 -38.48
CA LEU A 24 9.58 -32.68 -38.31
C LEU A 24 8.51 -32.10 -37.37
N PHE A 25 7.26 -32.55 -37.51
CA PHE A 25 6.17 -32.17 -36.60
C PHE A 25 6.43 -32.65 -35.17
N ALA A 26 6.87 -33.90 -34.99
CA ALA A 26 7.25 -34.43 -33.69
C ALA A 26 8.40 -33.62 -33.06
N PHE A 27 9.43 -33.27 -33.86
CA PHE A 27 10.53 -32.43 -33.40
C PHE A 27 10.06 -31.03 -32.98
N ILE A 28 9.18 -30.38 -33.75
CA ILE A 28 8.59 -29.09 -33.37
C ILE A 28 7.80 -29.20 -32.07
N TRP A 29 7.01 -30.26 -31.89
CA TRP A 29 6.29 -30.50 -30.64
C TRP A 29 7.22 -30.70 -29.46
N LEU A 30 8.30 -31.47 -29.63
CA LEU A 30 9.32 -31.64 -28.59
C LEU A 30 9.97 -30.29 -28.22
N LEU A 31 10.25 -29.44 -29.21
CA LEU A 31 10.74 -28.07 -28.96
C LEU A 31 9.71 -27.20 -28.22
N ALA A 32 8.43 -27.28 -28.61
CA ALA A 32 7.36 -26.53 -27.97
C ALA A 32 7.19 -26.95 -26.50
N PHE A 33 7.19 -28.26 -26.21
CA PHE A 33 7.15 -28.78 -24.85
C PHE A 33 8.41 -28.42 -24.05
N ALA A 34 9.59 -28.49 -24.66
CA ALA A 34 10.83 -28.09 -23.99
C ALA A 34 10.82 -26.59 -23.63
N ASN A 35 10.30 -25.74 -24.52
CA ASN A 35 10.16 -24.30 -24.27
C ASN A 35 9.08 -24.00 -23.23
N ASP A 36 7.95 -24.71 -23.25
CA ASP A 36 6.89 -24.56 -22.24
C ASP A 36 7.34 -25.05 -20.86
N PHE A 37 8.13 -26.13 -20.80
CA PHE A 37 8.67 -26.67 -19.57
C PHE A 37 9.70 -25.72 -18.94
N ASN A 38 10.54 -25.07 -19.75
CA ASN A 38 11.61 -24.16 -19.32
C ASN A 38 11.13 -22.70 -19.17
N ARG A 39 10.09 -22.47 -18.37
CA ARG A 39 9.62 -21.11 -18.11
C ARG A 39 10.64 -20.29 -17.29
N PRO A 40 10.86 -19.01 -17.62
CA PRO A 40 11.84 -18.16 -16.91
C PRO A 40 11.64 -18.08 -15.39
N TRP A 41 10.38 -18.14 -14.92
CA TRP A 41 10.07 -18.03 -13.49
C TRP A 41 10.55 -19.24 -12.66
N LYS A 42 10.68 -20.43 -13.26
CA LYS A 42 11.10 -21.64 -12.53
C LYS A 42 12.51 -21.47 -11.94
N LYS A 43 13.39 -20.73 -12.62
CA LYS A 43 14.73 -20.38 -12.14
C LYS A 43 14.68 -19.77 -10.74
N TYR A 44 13.77 -18.84 -10.49
CA TYR A 44 13.68 -18.16 -9.20
C TYR A 44 13.24 -19.10 -8.07
N GLN A 45 12.36 -20.06 -8.35
CA GLN A 45 11.93 -21.02 -7.34
C GLN A 45 13.01 -22.06 -7.02
N ILE A 46 13.81 -22.46 -8.03
CA ILE A 46 14.96 -23.34 -7.83
C ILE A 46 16.00 -22.66 -6.94
N GLU A 47 16.41 -21.44 -7.28
CA GLU A 47 17.37 -20.65 -6.49
C GLU A 47 16.87 -20.39 -5.06
N PHE A 48 15.59 -20.00 -4.91
CA PHE A 48 15.03 -19.80 -3.57
C PHE A 48 15.01 -21.08 -2.74
N ARG A 49 14.76 -22.23 -3.36
CA ARG A 49 14.76 -23.52 -2.67
C ARG A 49 16.13 -23.84 -2.11
N GLU A 50 17.19 -23.58 -2.87
CA GLU A 50 18.58 -23.76 -2.40
C GLU A 50 18.84 -22.89 -1.16
N LEU A 51 18.44 -21.61 -1.20
CA LEU A 51 18.53 -20.70 -0.06
C LEU A 51 17.70 -21.18 1.14
N GLU A 52 16.48 -21.67 0.91
CA GLU A 52 15.62 -22.19 1.96
C GLU A 52 16.18 -23.47 2.59
N ILE A 53 16.83 -24.33 1.81
CA ILE A 53 17.53 -25.54 2.31
C ILE A 53 18.72 -25.11 3.17
N GLU A 54 19.60 -24.26 2.66
CA GLU A 54 20.79 -23.80 3.39
C GLU A 54 20.40 -23.15 4.72
N LYS A 55 19.43 -22.23 4.69
CA LYS A 55 18.91 -21.59 5.88
C LYS A 55 18.32 -22.60 6.86
N THR A 56 17.47 -23.51 6.37
CA THR A 56 16.81 -24.50 7.25
C THR A 56 17.85 -25.44 7.86
N ARG A 57 18.90 -25.83 7.15
CA ARG A 57 20.03 -26.61 7.70
C ARG A 57 20.74 -25.85 8.82
N GLY A 58 21.02 -24.56 8.61
CA GLY A 58 21.59 -23.69 9.65
C GLY A 58 20.68 -23.56 10.88
N ASP A 59 19.38 -23.34 10.67
CA ASP A 59 18.39 -23.24 11.74
C ASP A 59 18.27 -24.57 12.53
N VAL A 60 18.31 -25.73 11.85
CA VAL A 60 18.35 -27.07 12.49
C VAL A 60 19.63 -27.24 13.31
N GLN A 61 20.78 -26.82 12.79
CA GLN A 61 22.05 -26.91 13.51
C GLN A 61 22.02 -26.06 14.78
N ALA A 62 21.58 -24.81 14.68
CA ALA A 62 21.44 -23.91 15.82
C ALA A 62 20.45 -24.45 16.87
N ALA A 63 19.27 -24.92 16.44
CA ALA A 63 18.29 -25.54 17.32
C ALA A 63 18.84 -26.80 17.99
N SER A 64 19.61 -27.61 17.27
CA SER A 64 20.26 -28.81 17.82
C SER A 64 21.31 -28.45 18.86
N THR A 65 22.17 -27.46 18.61
CA THR A 65 23.15 -26.99 19.60
C THR A 65 22.47 -26.47 20.86
N ASN A 66 21.42 -25.65 20.71
CA ASN A 66 20.67 -25.12 21.85
C ASN A 66 19.99 -26.25 22.67
N LEU A 67 19.50 -27.29 22.01
CA LEU A 67 18.94 -28.47 22.66
C LEU A 67 19.99 -29.28 23.42
N GLU A 68 21.16 -29.53 22.82
CA GLU A 68 22.23 -30.27 23.50
C GLU A 68 22.79 -29.51 24.72
N LEU A 69 22.70 -28.17 24.74
CA LEU A 69 23.06 -27.35 25.91
C LEU A 69 21.98 -27.32 27.00
N ASN A 70 20.78 -27.82 26.72
CA ASN A 70 19.69 -27.86 27.69
C ASN A 70 19.88 -29.05 28.66
N GLU A 71 20.00 -28.74 29.95
CA GLU A 71 20.18 -29.74 31.00
C GLU A 71 19.01 -30.73 31.09
N ASP A 72 17.76 -30.25 30.98
CA ASP A 72 16.55 -31.08 30.99
C ASP A 72 16.54 -32.07 29.82
N TYR A 73 17.00 -31.64 28.63
CA TYR A 73 17.10 -32.50 27.46
C TYR A 73 18.11 -33.64 27.65
N SER A 74 19.25 -33.35 28.28
CA SER A 74 20.26 -34.36 28.61
C SER A 74 19.75 -35.38 29.63
N VAL A 75 19.02 -34.91 30.65
CA VAL A 75 18.37 -35.78 31.64
C VAL A 75 17.31 -36.65 30.99
N LEU A 76 16.46 -36.09 30.12
CA LEU A 76 15.43 -36.85 29.40
C LEU A 76 16.03 -37.90 28.46
N LYS A 77 17.14 -37.61 27.76
CA LYS A 77 17.85 -38.62 26.96
C LYS A 77 18.28 -39.82 27.82
N ALA A 78 18.87 -39.59 28.98
CA ALA A 78 19.26 -40.65 29.89
C ALA A 78 18.04 -41.43 30.43
N GLN A 79 16.94 -40.74 30.74
CA GLN A 79 15.68 -41.39 31.15
C GLN A 79 15.08 -42.26 30.04
N ILE A 80 15.13 -41.82 28.78
CA ILE A 80 14.70 -42.61 27.62
C ILE A 80 15.56 -43.85 27.48
N GLU A 81 16.90 -43.73 27.57
CA GLU A 81 17.80 -44.88 27.48
C GLU A 81 17.53 -45.89 28.61
N MET A 82 17.32 -45.43 29.84
CA MET A 82 16.93 -46.29 30.95
C MET A 82 15.56 -46.95 30.74
N ALA A 83 14.56 -46.20 30.27
CA ALA A 83 13.23 -46.72 29.99
C ALA A 83 13.22 -47.72 28.82
N GLN A 84 14.04 -47.47 27.79
CA GLN A 84 14.22 -48.35 26.64
C GLN A 84 14.87 -49.66 27.07
N ASN A 85 15.97 -49.62 27.83
CA ASN A 85 16.60 -50.81 28.39
C ASN A 85 15.64 -51.64 29.24
N LYS A 86 14.72 -50.98 29.98
CA LYS A 86 13.68 -51.67 30.75
C LYS A 86 12.65 -52.37 29.87
N VAL A 87 12.26 -51.76 28.75
CA VAL A 87 11.38 -52.38 27.75
C VAL A 87 12.09 -53.54 27.04
N ASP A 88 13.33 -53.33 26.58
CA ASP A 88 14.13 -54.34 25.89
C ASP A 88 14.40 -55.57 26.77
N SER A 89 14.62 -55.37 28.07
CA SER A 89 14.77 -56.47 29.04
C SER A 89 13.53 -57.36 29.18
N ARG A 90 12.35 -56.87 28.75
CA ARG A 90 11.06 -57.57 28.79
C ARG A 90 10.56 -57.94 27.39
N GLN A 91 11.43 -57.93 26.39
CA GLN A 91 11.04 -58.16 25.00
C GLN A 91 10.38 -59.53 24.78
N GLU A 92 10.89 -60.60 25.40
CA GLU A 92 10.27 -61.93 25.34
C GLU A 92 8.87 -61.97 25.98
N GLU A 93 8.66 -61.21 27.06
CA GLU A 93 7.34 -61.07 27.71
C GLU A 93 6.36 -60.29 26.82
N ILE A 94 6.84 -59.22 26.18
CA ILE A 94 6.08 -58.43 25.21
C ILE A 94 5.62 -59.30 24.04
N GLU A 95 6.53 -60.07 23.43
CA GLU A 95 6.21 -60.96 22.32
C GLU A 95 5.19 -62.04 22.71
N SER A 96 5.29 -62.56 23.94
CA SER A 96 4.33 -63.50 24.50
C SER A 96 2.93 -62.87 24.68
N ILE A 97 2.86 -61.66 25.26
CA ILE A 97 1.61 -60.90 25.43
C ILE A 97 0.99 -60.57 24.06
N GLU A 98 1.79 -60.15 23.08
CA GLU A 98 1.33 -59.85 21.71
C GLU A 98 0.76 -61.11 21.03
N SER A 99 1.40 -62.27 21.20
CA SER A 99 0.87 -63.55 20.71
C SER A 99 -0.46 -63.91 21.37
N ASP A 100 -0.61 -63.68 22.67
CA ASP A 100 -1.83 -63.95 23.40
C ASP A 100 -2.96 -63.00 23.03
N ILE A 101 -2.65 -61.71 22.80
CA ILE A 101 -3.59 -60.74 22.23
C ILE A 101 -4.08 -61.24 20.88
N GLN A 102 -3.19 -61.63 19.97
CA GLN A 102 -3.57 -62.12 18.64
C GLN A 102 -4.52 -63.34 18.72
N LYS A 103 -4.26 -64.28 19.65
CA LYS A 103 -5.14 -65.44 19.87
C LYS A 103 -6.49 -65.04 20.46
N LEU A 104 -6.51 -64.07 21.38
CA LEU A 104 -7.75 -63.56 21.99
C LEU A 104 -8.57 -62.73 21.00
N GLU A 105 -7.94 -61.94 20.14
CA GLU A 105 -8.59 -61.20 19.05
C GLU A 105 -9.22 -62.13 18.04
N ALA A 106 -8.54 -63.22 17.64
CA ALA A 106 -9.12 -64.24 16.78
C ALA A 106 -10.37 -64.91 17.42
N LYS A 107 -10.33 -65.14 18.74
CA LYS A 107 -11.49 -65.65 19.51
C LYS A 107 -12.60 -64.61 19.60
N LEU A 108 -12.26 -63.35 19.85
CA LEU A 108 -13.19 -62.23 19.93
C LEU A 108 -13.91 -62.05 18.61
N TYR A 109 -13.18 -62.06 17.48
CA TYR A 109 -13.74 -62.00 16.14
C TYR A 109 -14.82 -63.07 15.92
N ARG A 110 -14.52 -64.33 16.27
CA ARG A 110 -15.48 -65.44 16.17
C ARG A 110 -16.70 -65.23 17.07
N LYS A 111 -16.52 -64.76 18.31
CA LYS A 111 -17.63 -64.51 19.25
C LYS A 111 -18.49 -63.32 18.82
N ASN A 112 -17.87 -62.25 18.33
CA ASN A 112 -18.56 -61.11 17.75
C ASN A 112 -19.37 -61.52 16.52
N GLN A 113 -18.83 -62.36 15.65
CA GLN A 113 -19.59 -62.84 14.50
C GLN A 113 -20.86 -63.61 14.91
N ILE A 114 -20.77 -64.47 15.94
CA ILE A 114 -21.93 -65.19 16.49
C ILE A 114 -22.95 -64.21 17.07
N TYR A 115 -22.49 -63.20 17.82
CA TYR A 115 -23.36 -62.15 18.36
C TYR A 115 -24.04 -61.34 17.25
N GLN A 116 -23.33 -60.95 16.20
CA GLN A 116 -23.91 -60.22 15.07
C GLN A 116 -24.98 -61.02 14.34
N PHE A 117 -24.78 -62.34 14.15
CA PHE A 117 -25.81 -63.22 13.60
C PHE A 117 -27.03 -63.34 14.53
N ALA A 118 -26.80 -63.59 15.83
CA ALA A 118 -27.88 -63.64 16.83
C ALA A 118 -28.69 -62.34 16.87
N LYS A 119 -28.02 -61.19 16.82
CA LYS A 119 -28.63 -59.87 16.79
C LYS A 119 -29.46 -59.66 15.53
N ALA A 120 -28.96 -60.06 14.36
CA ALA A 120 -29.72 -59.98 13.11
C ALA A 120 -31.01 -60.82 13.18
N ASP A 121 -30.93 -62.04 13.70
CA ASP A 121 -32.10 -62.90 13.91
C ASP A 121 -33.09 -62.29 14.92
N TYR A 122 -32.58 -61.69 16.00
CA TYR A 122 -33.38 -60.98 17.00
C TYR A 122 -34.07 -59.74 16.41
N ASP A 123 -33.39 -58.94 15.60
CA ASP A 123 -33.95 -57.74 14.97
C ASP A 123 -35.10 -58.12 14.01
N VAL A 124 -34.95 -59.23 13.26
CA VAL A 124 -36.03 -59.80 12.44
C VAL A 124 -37.20 -60.26 13.31
N ALA A 125 -36.95 -60.96 14.42
CA ALA A 125 -38.00 -61.40 15.33
C ALA A 125 -38.72 -60.23 16.01
N LYS A 126 -38.00 -59.17 16.34
CA LYS A 126 -38.55 -57.93 16.90
C LYS A 126 -39.48 -57.24 15.91
N TYR A 127 -39.05 -57.07 14.66
CA TYR A 127 -39.90 -56.54 13.60
C TYR A 127 -41.17 -57.37 13.41
N ASN A 128 -41.07 -58.70 13.39
CA ASN A 128 -42.23 -59.58 13.26
C ASN A 128 -43.19 -59.47 14.46
N PHE A 129 -42.68 -59.30 15.67
CA PHE A 129 -43.49 -59.07 16.87
C PHE A 129 -44.20 -57.71 16.81
N GLU A 130 -43.51 -56.64 16.41
CA GLU A 130 -44.09 -55.31 16.19
C GLU A 130 -45.22 -55.36 15.14
N GLN A 131 -45.02 -56.09 14.03
CA GLN A 131 -46.06 -56.29 13.02
C GLN A 131 -47.28 -57.08 13.57
N ALA A 132 -47.04 -58.10 14.40
CA ALA A 132 -48.10 -58.87 15.03
C ALA A 132 -48.91 -58.03 16.05
N GLN A 133 -48.30 -57.04 16.72
CA GLN A 133 -49.02 -56.07 17.56
C GLN A 133 -50.00 -55.19 16.77
N HIS A 134 -49.71 -54.96 15.48
CA HIS A 134 -50.57 -54.21 14.57
C HIS A 134 -51.57 -55.09 13.78
N GLY A 135 -51.73 -56.36 14.16
CA GLY A 135 -52.72 -57.27 13.59
C GLY A 135 -52.23 -58.13 12.42
N TYR A 136 -50.93 -58.06 12.09
CA TYR A 136 -50.32 -58.86 11.02
C TYR A 136 -49.47 -60.01 11.59
N GLY A 137 -50.11 -61.12 11.95
CA GLY A 137 -49.44 -62.33 12.43
C GLY A 137 -50.02 -62.90 13.72
N ASN A 138 -49.32 -63.85 14.35
CA ASN A 138 -49.72 -64.47 15.62
C ASN A 138 -48.84 -63.97 16.76
N LEU A 139 -49.40 -63.10 17.61
CA LEU A 139 -48.73 -62.40 18.70
C LEU A 139 -48.02 -63.35 19.69
N LEU A 140 -48.71 -64.39 20.15
CA LEU A 140 -48.17 -65.35 21.13
C LEU A 140 -46.96 -66.13 20.58
N SER A 141 -47.00 -66.46 19.28
CA SER A 141 -45.90 -67.18 18.63
C SER A 141 -44.68 -66.29 18.43
N THR A 142 -44.89 -65.02 18.04
CA THR A 142 -43.81 -64.05 17.83
C THR A 142 -43.17 -63.61 19.13
N GLU A 143 -43.95 -63.45 20.21
CA GLU A 143 -43.44 -63.12 21.55
C GLU A 143 -42.49 -64.21 22.07
N LYS A 144 -42.88 -65.48 21.94
CA LYS A 144 -42.05 -66.61 22.37
C LYS A 144 -40.74 -66.71 21.59
N ILE A 145 -40.77 -66.42 20.28
CA ILE A 145 -39.58 -66.40 19.43
C ILE A 145 -38.67 -65.22 19.82
N LEU A 146 -39.25 -64.04 20.04
CA LEU A 146 -38.54 -62.84 20.46
C LEU A 146 -37.80 -63.07 21.79
N SER A 147 -38.48 -63.53 22.84
CA SER A 147 -37.84 -63.79 24.15
C SER A 147 -36.74 -64.85 24.08
N LYS A 148 -36.89 -65.87 23.20
CA LYS A 148 -35.84 -66.88 23.00
C LYS A 148 -34.60 -66.29 22.33
N LEU A 149 -34.78 -65.47 21.30
CA LEU A 149 -33.69 -64.83 20.58
C LEU A 149 -33.06 -63.69 21.37
N GLU A 150 -33.83 -63.00 22.21
CA GLU A 150 -33.32 -62.03 23.18
C GLU A 150 -32.32 -62.71 24.13
N ALA A 151 -32.71 -63.82 24.76
CA ALA A 151 -31.81 -64.57 25.64
C ALA A 151 -30.54 -65.07 24.93
N LEU A 152 -30.66 -65.51 23.67
CA LEU A 152 -29.53 -65.98 22.87
C LEU A 152 -28.59 -64.85 22.44
N THR A 153 -29.15 -63.70 22.07
CA THR A 153 -28.39 -62.48 21.73
C THR A 153 -27.67 -61.93 22.96
N SER A 154 -28.35 -61.81 24.10
CA SER A 154 -27.72 -61.37 25.36
C SER A 154 -26.62 -62.32 25.81
N ALA A 155 -26.82 -63.64 25.72
CA ALA A 155 -25.79 -64.61 26.05
C ALA A 155 -24.59 -64.56 25.09
N SER A 156 -24.83 -64.32 23.79
CA SER A 156 -23.76 -64.20 22.80
C SER A 156 -22.97 -62.90 22.96
N ASN A 157 -23.65 -61.80 23.30
CA ASN A 157 -23.01 -60.52 23.63
C ASN A 157 -22.11 -60.64 24.86
N LEU A 158 -22.63 -61.22 25.96
CA LEU A 158 -21.83 -61.44 27.17
C LEU A 158 -20.59 -62.29 26.89
N ASN A 159 -20.70 -63.30 26.04
CA ASN A 159 -19.55 -64.11 25.63
C ASN A 159 -18.51 -63.32 24.82
N ALA A 160 -18.92 -62.33 24.03
CA ALA A 160 -18.00 -61.45 23.31
C ALA A 160 -17.33 -60.47 24.29
N GLU A 161 -18.10 -59.81 25.15
CA GLU A 161 -17.61 -58.88 26.18
C GLU A 161 -16.59 -59.53 27.12
N VAL A 162 -16.81 -60.79 27.53
CA VAL A 162 -15.85 -61.53 28.37
C VAL A 162 -14.50 -61.73 27.67
N ILE A 163 -14.48 -61.92 26.35
CA ILE A 163 -13.22 -62.06 25.60
C ILE A 163 -12.61 -60.68 25.33
N GLU A 164 -13.43 -59.68 25.05
CA GLU A 164 -13.01 -58.28 24.90
C GLU A 164 -12.31 -57.77 26.15
N GLY A 165 -12.89 -58.00 27.34
CA GLY A 165 -12.25 -57.64 28.61
C GLY A 165 -10.90 -58.35 28.85
N LYS A 166 -10.70 -59.55 28.29
CA LYS A 166 -9.39 -60.24 28.33
C LYS A 166 -8.38 -59.63 27.36
N VAL A 167 -8.82 -59.21 26.17
CA VAL A 167 -7.99 -58.46 25.22
C VAL A 167 -7.57 -57.13 25.85
N GLU A 168 -8.51 -56.41 26.46
CA GLU A 168 -8.24 -55.15 27.14
C GLU A 168 -7.28 -55.32 28.31
N ALA A 169 -7.45 -56.37 29.13
CA ALA A 169 -6.51 -56.69 30.21
C ALA A 169 -5.08 -56.91 29.69
N LYS A 170 -4.91 -57.67 28.60
CA LYS A 170 -3.58 -57.90 27.99
C LYS A 170 -2.99 -56.65 27.33
N ASN A 171 -3.82 -55.83 26.69
CA ASN A 171 -3.39 -54.53 26.18
C ASN A 171 -2.96 -53.57 27.31
N ASN A 172 -3.64 -53.62 28.46
CA ASN A 172 -3.23 -52.86 29.65
C ASN A 172 -1.92 -53.36 30.24
N GLU A 173 -1.67 -54.67 30.27
CA GLU A 173 -0.36 -55.23 30.63
C GLU A 173 0.74 -54.65 29.71
N LEU A 174 0.54 -54.70 28.39
CA LEU A 174 1.49 -54.15 27.41
C LEU A 174 1.70 -52.64 27.56
N LYS A 175 0.61 -51.90 27.81
CA LYS A 175 0.65 -50.45 28.07
C LYS A 175 1.49 -50.13 29.29
N ILE A 176 1.33 -50.86 30.41
CA ILE A 176 2.11 -50.67 31.63
C ILE A 176 3.61 -50.89 31.36
N ILE A 177 3.96 -51.90 30.56
CA ILE A 177 5.36 -52.19 30.20
C ILE A 177 5.97 -51.01 29.41
N ARG A 178 5.23 -50.46 28.45
CA ARG A 178 5.70 -49.37 27.57
C ARG A 178 5.46 -47.96 28.15
N GLN A 179 4.76 -47.83 29.27
CA GLN A 179 4.29 -46.54 29.80
C GLN A 179 5.43 -45.57 30.09
N SER A 180 6.47 -46.01 30.80
CA SER A 180 7.59 -45.14 31.16
C SER A 180 8.38 -44.67 29.93
N LEU A 181 8.50 -45.51 28.90
CA LEU A 181 9.14 -45.15 27.64
C LEU A 181 8.29 -44.14 26.87
N LYS A 182 6.96 -44.32 26.86
CA LYS A 182 6.04 -43.38 26.24
C LYS A 182 6.09 -42.00 26.92
N GLU A 183 6.02 -41.96 28.25
CA GLU A 183 6.07 -40.71 29.01
C GLU A 183 7.39 -39.94 28.78
N ALA A 184 8.52 -40.65 28.74
CA ALA A 184 9.82 -40.03 28.46
C ALA A 184 9.91 -39.50 27.02
N ASN A 185 9.37 -40.23 26.03
CA ASN A 185 9.28 -39.77 24.63
C ASN A 185 8.32 -38.58 24.45
N ASP A 186 7.18 -38.58 25.13
CA ASP A 186 6.23 -37.47 25.09
C ASP A 186 6.89 -36.20 25.69
N ALA A 187 7.62 -36.35 26.80
CA ALA A 187 8.34 -35.24 27.44
C ALA A 187 9.47 -34.68 26.56
N ILE A 188 10.28 -35.53 25.92
CA ILE A 188 11.37 -35.04 25.06
C ILE A 188 10.83 -34.33 23.81
N THR A 189 9.71 -34.82 23.25
CA THR A 189 9.07 -34.22 22.06
C THR A 189 8.59 -32.79 22.32
N VAL A 190 8.18 -32.48 23.55
CA VAL A 190 7.78 -31.11 23.92
C VAL A 190 8.97 -30.15 23.83
N ILE A 191 10.15 -30.58 24.30
CA ILE A 191 11.36 -29.76 24.32
C ILE A 191 12.01 -29.71 22.92
N SER A 192 12.04 -30.82 22.18
CA SER A 192 12.61 -30.90 20.83
C SER A 192 11.70 -30.38 19.72
N ARG A 193 10.47 -29.98 20.04
CA ARG A 193 9.41 -29.64 19.07
C ARG A 193 9.88 -28.73 17.94
N ASP A 194 10.59 -27.65 18.26
CA ASP A 194 11.01 -26.65 17.26
C ASP A 194 12.03 -27.24 16.29
N LYS A 195 13.01 -27.99 16.81
CA LYS A 195 13.95 -28.75 15.98
C LYS A 195 13.21 -29.77 15.11
N ASP A 196 12.28 -30.52 15.68
CA ASP A 196 11.56 -31.58 14.96
C ASP A 196 10.65 -31.01 13.84
N LEU A 197 10.13 -29.79 14.02
CA LEU A 197 9.45 -29.06 12.97
C LEU A 197 10.40 -28.66 11.84
N LEU A 198 11.59 -28.16 12.17
CA LEU A 198 12.61 -27.80 11.19
C LEU A 198 13.15 -29.02 10.43
N VAL A 199 13.40 -30.14 11.11
CA VAL A 199 13.82 -31.41 10.47
C VAL A 199 12.74 -31.93 9.53
N ARG A 200 11.47 -31.92 9.96
CA ARG A 200 10.35 -32.29 9.07
C ARG A 200 10.22 -31.37 7.87
N LYS A 201 10.53 -30.08 8.02
CA LYS A 201 10.60 -29.14 6.90
C LYS A 201 11.74 -29.55 5.96
N LEU A 202 12.93 -29.81 6.48
CA LEU A 202 14.11 -30.19 5.71
C LEU A 202 13.86 -31.44 4.86
N ILE A 203 13.26 -32.50 5.42
CA ILE A 203 12.89 -33.73 4.70
C ILE A 203 11.95 -33.45 3.50
N LYS A 204 11.15 -32.38 3.55
CA LYS A 204 10.23 -32.02 2.45
C LYS A 204 10.89 -31.17 1.37
N ILE A 205 11.91 -30.39 1.70
CA ILE A 205 12.53 -29.43 0.77
C ILE A 205 13.85 -29.95 0.20
N ASP A 206 14.60 -30.73 0.96
CA ASP A 206 15.95 -31.17 0.63
C ASP A 206 15.94 -32.57 0.00
N PRO A 207 16.30 -32.69 -1.30
CA PRO A 207 16.37 -33.98 -1.96
C PRO A 207 17.32 -34.97 -1.30
N GLU A 208 18.38 -34.53 -0.62
CA GLU A 208 19.37 -35.42 0.00
C GLU A 208 18.78 -36.15 1.22
N GLU A 209 17.95 -35.44 2.00
CA GLU A 209 17.26 -35.89 3.22
C GLU A 209 15.94 -36.63 2.95
N MET A 210 15.51 -36.73 1.67
CA MET A 210 14.30 -37.45 1.29
C MET A 210 14.46 -38.98 1.30
N SER A 211 13.36 -39.67 1.63
CA SER A 211 13.27 -41.13 1.51
C SER A 211 13.46 -41.60 0.05
N PHE A 212 13.93 -42.84 -0.15
CA PHE A 212 14.17 -43.41 -1.48
C PHE A 212 12.92 -43.37 -2.37
N ALA A 213 11.73 -43.65 -1.82
CA ALA A 213 10.46 -43.56 -2.55
C ALA A 213 10.14 -42.12 -3.00
N ASN A 214 10.44 -41.11 -2.16
CA ASN A 214 10.24 -39.70 -2.50
C ASN A 214 11.26 -39.20 -3.54
N LYS A 215 12.50 -39.70 -3.51
CA LYS A 215 13.52 -39.41 -4.53
C LYS A 215 13.07 -39.89 -5.92
N ILE A 216 12.56 -41.12 -6.01
CA ILE A 216 12.01 -41.66 -7.27
C ILE A 216 10.75 -40.89 -7.69
N GLY A 217 9.89 -40.54 -6.74
CA GLY A 217 8.71 -39.70 -6.99
C GLY A 217 9.06 -38.35 -7.61
N ASN A 218 10.11 -37.67 -7.13
CA ASN A 218 10.56 -36.39 -7.69
C ASN A 218 11.11 -36.56 -9.11
N ILE A 219 11.96 -37.56 -9.37
CA ILE A 219 12.53 -37.80 -10.70
C ILE A 219 11.43 -38.10 -11.73
N VAL A 220 10.38 -38.84 -11.35
CA VAL A 220 9.25 -39.18 -12.23
C VAL A 220 8.27 -38.01 -12.39
N ARG A 221 8.19 -37.07 -11.44
CA ARG A 221 7.37 -35.86 -11.56
C ARG A 221 8.03 -34.75 -12.37
N ASP A 222 9.36 -34.67 -12.34
CA ASP A 222 10.14 -33.64 -13.04
C ASP A 222 10.35 -33.94 -14.54
N VAL A 223 9.80 -35.03 -15.09
CA VAL A 223 9.87 -35.29 -16.54
C VAL A 223 8.79 -34.52 -17.31
N PRO A 224 9.09 -34.06 -18.55
CA PRO A 224 8.10 -33.44 -19.41
C PRO A 224 6.85 -34.32 -19.53
N VAL A 225 5.66 -33.70 -19.45
CA VAL A 225 4.33 -34.35 -19.48
C VAL A 225 3.86 -34.99 -18.17
N LEU A 226 4.69 -35.32 -17.17
CA LEU A 226 4.17 -35.77 -15.86
C LEU A 226 4.11 -34.65 -14.80
N ASP A 227 4.78 -33.53 -15.06
CA ASP A 227 4.77 -32.30 -14.25
C ASP A 227 3.36 -31.70 -14.05
N PHE A 228 2.37 -32.00 -14.90
CA PHE A 228 1.02 -31.39 -14.76
C PHE A 228 0.15 -31.99 -13.64
N ILE A 229 0.49 -33.19 -13.13
CA ILE A 229 -0.37 -33.91 -12.17
C ILE A 229 -0.17 -33.37 -10.74
N ASP A 230 1.05 -32.94 -10.41
CA ASP A 230 1.44 -32.37 -9.10
C ASP A 230 2.80 -31.64 -9.25
N PRO A 231 2.84 -30.46 -9.89
CA PRO A 231 4.09 -29.77 -10.21
C PRO A 231 4.78 -29.30 -8.92
N TYR A 232 6.06 -29.61 -8.79
CA TYR A 232 6.85 -29.12 -7.65
C TYR A 232 7.01 -27.60 -7.69
N TYR A 233 7.26 -27.06 -8.89
CA TYR A 233 7.33 -25.63 -9.15
C TYR A 233 6.04 -25.18 -9.81
N GLU A 234 5.30 -24.30 -9.13
CA GLU A 234 4.00 -23.84 -9.61
C GLU A 234 3.90 -22.32 -9.56
N VAL A 235 3.03 -21.77 -10.41
CA VAL A 235 2.69 -20.35 -10.35
C VAL A 235 1.89 -20.10 -9.07
N LYS A 236 2.47 -19.36 -8.13
CA LYS A 236 1.78 -18.91 -6.92
C LYS A 236 0.88 -17.75 -7.30
N GLN A 237 -0.43 -17.90 -7.08
CA GLN A 237 -1.40 -16.85 -7.36
C GLN A 237 -2.26 -16.51 -6.14
N VAL A 238 -2.51 -15.22 -5.96
CA VAL A 238 -3.48 -14.67 -5.03
C VAL A 238 -4.58 -13.99 -5.85
N VAL A 239 -5.83 -14.29 -5.52
CA VAL A 239 -7.00 -13.68 -6.18
C VAL A 239 -7.66 -12.73 -5.17
N ILE A 240 -7.58 -11.44 -5.45
CA ILE A 240 -8.17 -10.38 -4.64
C ILE A 240 -9.59 -10.17 -5.12
N LYS A 241 -10.58 -10.45 -4.26
CA LYS A 241 -11.98 -10.42 -4.66
C LYS A 241 -12.57 -9.01 -4.71
N ASP A 242 -12.10 -8.13 -3.81
CA ASP A 242 -12.69 -6.80 -3.62
C ASP A 242 -12.03 -5.71 -4.49
N ILE A 243 -11.00 -6.08 -5.26
CA ILE A 243 -10.31 -5.20 -6.20
C ILE A 243 -10.44 -5.82 -7.58
N GLU A 244 -11.02 -5.08 -8.52
CA GLU A 244 -11.23 -5.54 -9.90
C GLU A 244 -10.32 -4.80 -10.87
N ASP A 245 -9.83 -5.52 -11.88
CA ASP A 245 -9.21 -4.95 -13.08
C ASP A 245 -10.29 -4.86 -14.18
N ASP A 246 -10.34 -3.75 -14.92
CA ASP A 246 -11.20 -3.65 -16.11
C ASP A 246 -10.55 -4.42 -17.28
N MET A 247 -11.18 -5.53 -17.64
CA MET A 247 -10.78 -6.36 -18.78
C MET A 247 -11.91 -6.37 -19.80
N VAL A 248 -11.81 -5.48 -20.80
CA VAL A 248 -12.78 -5.36 -21.90
C VAL A 248 -14.19 -5.06 -21.36
N PHE A 249 -14.31 -4.01 -20.53
CA PHE A 249 -15.56 -3.55 -19.93
C PHE A 249 -16.20 -4.55 -18.94
N MET A 250 -15.39 -5.47 -18.42
CA MET A 250 -15.78 -6.41 -17.37
C MET A 250 -14.83 -6.27 -16.19
N GLY A 251 -15.40 -6.00 -15.01
CA GLY A 251 -14.65 -6.08 -13.76
C GLY A 251 -14.31 -7.53 -13.47
N VAL A 252 -13.02 -7.87 -13.56
CA VAL A 252 -12.53 -9.19 -13.17
C VAL A 252 -11.71 -9.06 -11.88
N PRO A 253 -11.83 -10.01 -10.94
CA PRO A 253 -11.02 -10.00 -9.74
C PRO A 253 -9.53 -9.88 -10.07
N LYS A 254 -8.84 -8.99 -9.38
CA LYS A 254 -7.41 -8.77 -9.57
C LYS A 254 -6.65 -10.03 -9.17
N VAL A 255 -5.70 -10.43 -10.02
CA VAL A 255 -4.86 -11.61 -9.80
C VAL A 255 -3.41 -11.17 -9.66
N ASP A 256 -2.79 -11.60 -8.57
CA ASP A 256 -1.39 -11.32 -8.25
C ASP A 256 -0.57 -12.62 -8.28
N ARG A 257 0.56 -12.60 -9.00
CA ARG A 257 1.49 -13.72 -9.14
C ARG A 257 2.90 -13.37 -8.72
N CYS A 258 3.12 -12.25 -8.04
CA CYS A 258 4.46 -11.77 -7.67
C CYS A 258 5.22 -12.78 -6.82
N MET A 259 4.53 -13.49 -5.93
CA MET A 259 5.10 -14.58 -5.12
C MET A 259 5.59 -15.78 -5.93
N THR A 260 5.35 -15.84 -7.25
CA THR A 260 5.95 -16.87 -8.11
C THR A 260 7.47 -16.72 -8.20
N CYS A 261 7.98 -15.49 -8.16
CA CYS A 261 9.42 -15.20 -8.16
C CYS A 261 9.91 -14.65 -6.80
N HIS A 262 9.10 -13.84 -6.13
CA HIS A 262 9.42 -13.24 -4.82
C HIS A 262 9.08 -14.19 -3.66
N MET A 263 9.66 -15.38 -3.68
CA MET A 263 9.28 -16.50 -2.79
C MET A 263 9.54 -16.25 -1.29
N GLY A 264 10.43 -15.31 -0.95
CA GLY A 264 10.75 -14.96 0.43
C GLY A 264 9.96 -13.76 0.98
N ILE A 265 9.13 -13.11 0.15
CA ILE A 265 8.55 -11.79 0.47
C ILE A 265 7.69 -11.78 1.73
N ASP A 266 6.97 -12.86 2.03
CA ASP A 266 6.09 -13.02 3.19
C ASP A 266 6.69 -13.92 4.29
N LYS A 267 7.95 -14.35 4.12
CA LYS A 267 8.62 -15.30 5.01
C LYS A 267 9.63 -14.57 5.90
N LYS A 268 9.52 -14.75 7.20
CA LYS A 268 10.54 -14.27 8.17
C LYS A 268 11.86 -15.05 7.99
N GLY A 269 12.99 -14.36 8.18
CA GLY A 269 14.32 -14.95 8.15
C GLY A 269 15.03 -14.88 6.79
N PHE A 270 14.44 -14.22 5.80
CA PHE A 270 15.06 -13.92 4.50
C PHE A 270 15.29 -12.41 4.32
N GLU A 271 15.36 -11.64 5.42
CA GLU A 271 15.54 -10.18 5.39
C GLU A 271 16.87 -9.76 4.74
N GLU A 272 17.89 -10.60 4.86
CA GLU A 272 19.22 -10.40 4.27
C GLU A 272 19.43 -11.20 2.96
N ALA A 273 18.39 -11.89 2.47
CA ALA A 273 18.48 -12.63 1.22
C ALA A 273 18.62 -11.67 0.02
N PRO A 274 19.34 -12.05 -1.05
CA PRO A 274 19.46 -11.22 -2.24
C PRO A 274 18.10 -11.04 -2.93
N GLN A 275 17.92 -9.92 -3.62
CA GLN A 275 16.72 -9.71 -4.45
C GLN A 275 16.67 -10.77 -5.57
N PRO A 276 15.49 -11.33 -5.88
CA PRO A 276 14.14 -10.95 -5.43
C PRO A 276 13.63 -11.68 -4.17
N TYR A 277 14.49 -12.41 -3.44
CA TYR A 277 14.11 -13.30 -2.33
C TYR A 277 14.00 -12.61 -0.97
N THR A 278 14.32 -11.32 -0.91
CA THR A 278 14.31 -10.54 0.33
C THR A 278 12.91 -10.47 0.94
N THR A 279 12.81 -10.69 2.25
CA THR A 279 11.57 -10.49 3.02
C THR A 279 11.06 -9.05 2.97
N HIS A 280 9.74 -8.87 2.92
CA HIS A 280 9.14 -7.54 2.94
C HIS A 280 9.44 -6.81 4.26
N PRO A 281 9.81 -5.52 4.21
CA PRO A 281 9.97 -4.72 5.43
C PRO A 281 8.67 -4.64 6.23
N LYS A 282 8.73 -4.81 7.56
CA LYS A 282 7.56 -4.71 8.46
C LYS A 282 6.42 -5.70 8.13
N LEU A 283 6.69 -7.00 8.19
CA LEU A 283 5.67 -8.06 8.00
C LEU A 283 4.44 -7.94 8.92
N ASP A 284 4.61 -7.34 10.10
CA ASP A 284 3.50 -7.11 11.03
C ASP A 284 2.52 -6.03 10.53
N LEU A 285 2.96 -5.17 9.62
CA LEU A 285 2.14 -4.14 8.98
C LEU A 285 1.63 -4.56 7.60
N TYR A 286 2.41 -5.38 6.89
CA TYR A 286 2.14 -5.78 5.50
C TYR A 286 2.36 -7.28 5.29
N LEU A 287 1.53 -7.90 4.46
CA LEU A 287 1.60 -9.29 3.99
C LEU A 287 1.39 -10.37 5.05
N GLY A 288 1.79 -10.14 6.31
CA GLY A 288 1.60 -11.09 7.40
C GLY A 288 0.12 -11.41 7.63
N ALA A 289 -0.18 -12.66 8.02
CA ALA A 289 -1.55 -13.15 8.17
C ALA A 289 -2.38 -12.37 9.21
N ASN A 290 -1.73 -11.80 10.23
CA ASN A 290 -2.36 -10.96 11.26
C ASN A 290 -2.07 -9.46 11.05
N SER A 291 -1.45 -9.10 9.93
CA SER A 291 -1.17 -7.70 9.63
C SER A 291 -2.46 -6.97 9.22
N PRO A 292 -2.52 -5.64 9.32
CA PRO A 292 -3.62 -4.86 8.76
C PRO A 292 -3.73 -4.96 7.23
N HIS A 293 -2.72 -5.49 6.53
CA HIS A 293 -2.71 -5.66 5.06
C HIS A 293 -2.25 -7.08 4.67
N PRO A 294 -3.02 -8.13 4.98
CA PRO A 294 -2.59 -9.50 4.73
C PRO A 294 -2.51 -9.79 3.22
N MET A 295 -1.55 -10.64 2.82
CA MET A 295 -1.24 -10.89 1.41
C MET A 295 -2.45 -11.38 0.60
N ASN A 296 -3.32 -12.20 1.20
CA ASN A 296 -4.49 -12.78 0.57
C ASN A 296 -5.60 -11.77 0.23
N GLU A 297 -5.62 -10.61 0.88
CA GLU A 297 -6.64 -9.57 0.67
C GLU A 297 -6.13 -8.41 -0.19
N TYR A 298 -4.85 -8.08 -0.12
CA TYR A 298 -4.29 -6.89 -0.79
C TYR A 298 -3.37 -7.20 -1.97
N GLY A 299 -2.70 -8.35 -1.94
CA GLY A 299 -1.64 -8.72 -2.90
C GLY A 299 -0.49 -7.70 -2.99
N CYS A 300 0.44 -7.92 -3.91
CA CYS A 300 1.57 -7.01 -4.15
C CYS A 300 1.15 -5.82 -5.03
N THR A 301 0.41 -6.08 -6.11
CA THR A 301 0.03 -5.07 -7.11
C THR A 301 -1.02 -4.08 -6.61
N GLY A 302 -1.67 -4.32 -5.47
CA GLY A 302 -2.49 -3.30 -4.80
C GLY A 302 -1.64 -2.08 -4.42
N CYS A 303 -0.47 -2.34 -3.83
CA CYS A 303 0.48 -1.32 -3.40
C CYS A 303 1.46 -0.92 -4.51
N HIS A 304 1.99 -1.89 -5.26
CA HIS A 304 3.07 -1.65 -6.22
C HIS A 304 2.59 -1.37 -7.65
N ALA A 305 1.30 -1.50 -7.96
CA ALA A 305 0.79 -1.51 -9.34
C ALA A 305 1.49 -2.58 -10.21
N GLY A 306 1.52 -2.40 -11.52
CA GLY A 306 2.07 -3.39 -12.44
C GLY A 306 1.05 -4.46 -12.84
N ARG A 307 1.53 -5.45 -13.59
CA ARG A 307 0.70 -6.49 -14.17
C ARG A 307 0.76 -7.75 -13.32
N GLY A 308 -0.20 -7.91 -12.41
CA GLY A 308 -0.21 -9.02 -11.43
C GLY A 308 -0.27 -10.42 -12.07
N ARG A 309 -0.79 -10.54 -13.29
CA ARG A 309 -0.81 -11.81 -14.06
C ARG A 309 0.52 -12.16 -14.73
N GLY A 310 1.47 -11.23 -14.74
CA GLY A 310 2.81 -11.41 -15.31
C GLY A 310 3.61 -12.48 -14.58
N THR A 311 4.45 -13.20 -15.31
CA THR A 311 5.27 -14.32 -14.79
C THR A 311 6.72 -14.21 -15.23
N ASN A 312 7.15 -13.01 -15.63
CA ASN A 312 8.53 -12.67 -15.93
C ASN A 312 8.75 -11.17 -15.69
N PHE A 313 10.00 -10.73 -15.68
CA PHE A 313 10.39 -9.37 -15.34
C PHE A 313 9.63 -8.29 -16.16
N ILE A 314 9.60 -8.42 -17.48
CA ILE A 314 8.96 -7.44 -18.38
C ILE A 314 7.42 -7.53 -18.31
N SER A 315 6.88 -8.74 -18.31
CA SER A 315 5.42 -8.98 -18.32
C SER A 315 4.72 -8.58 -17.04
N SER A 316 5.44 -8.48 -15.91
CA SER A 316 4.94 -7.91 -14.65
C SER A 316 5.02 -6.38 -14.63
N ALA A 317 5.53 -5.77 -15.70
CA ALA A 317 5.67 -4.33 -15.89
C ALA A 317 6.55 -3.64 -14.82
N HIS A 318 7.68 -4.24 -14.45
CA HIS A 318 8.65 -3.58 -13.56
C HIS A 318 9.12 -2.25 -14.15
N SER A 319 9.29 -1.24 -13.29
CA SER A 319 9.76 0.08 -13.71
C SER A 319 11.05 0.48 -12.96
N PRO A 320 12.05 1.03 -13.67
CA PRO A 320 13.30 1.47 -13.07
C PRO A 320 13.08 2.75 -12.24
N ASN A 321 13.93 2.93 -11.22
CA ASN A 321 13.88 4.12 -10.36
C ASN A 321 14.45 5.39 -11.03
N ASN A 322 15.36 5.23 -11.99
CA ASN A 322 16.07 6.31 -12.67
C ASN A 322 16.57 5.83 -14.06
N PRO A 323 17.03 6.76 -14.93
CA PRO A 323 17.53 6.41 -16.26
C PRO A 323 18.73 5.45 -16.25
N GLU A 324 19.66 5.59 -15.30
CA GLU A 324 20.84 4.70 -15.17
C GLU A 324 20.44 3.24 -14.88
N MET A 325 19.40 3.04 -14.06
CA MET A 325 18.84 1.71 -13.80
C MET A 325 18.10 1.18 -15.03
N ALA A 326 17.46 2.05 -15.80
CA ALA A 326 16.79 1.65 -17.05
C ALA A 326 17.82 1.11 -18.06
N GLU A 327 18.91 1.85 -18.29
CA GLU A 327 20.00 1.46 -19.19
C GLU A 327 20.63 0.13 -18.77
N ARG A 328 20.92 -0.04 -17.48
CA ARG A 328 21.44 -1.32 -16.97
C ARG A 328 20.45 -2.48 -17.15
N TRP A 329 19.15 -2.25 -16.93
CA TRP A 329 18.13 -3.29 -17.12
C TRP A 329 17.92 -3.62 -18.60
N GLU A 330 18.08 -2.66 -19.50
CA GLU A 330 18.11 -2.90 -20.95
C GLU A 330 19.25 -3.85 -21.32
N GLU A 331 20.44 -3.66 -20.76
CA GLU A 331 21.61 -4.50 -21.02
C GLU A 331 21.55 -5.88 -20.34
N GLU A 332 21.21 -5.93 -19.04
CA GLU A 332 21.30 -7.15 -18.23
C GLU A 332 20.04 -8.03 -18.30
N LEU A 333 18.87 -7.44 -18.53
CA LEU A 333 17.56 -8.09 -18.40
C LEU A 333 16.69 -7.95 -19.65
N GLU A 334 17.24 -7.38 -20.74
CA GLU A 334 16.51 -7.06 -21.98
C GLU A 334 15.24 -6.24 -21.71
N TRP A 335 15.27 -5.42 -20.65
CA TRP A 335 14.08 -4.68 -20.22
C TRP A 335 13.67 -3.66 -21.26
N HIS A 336 12.36 -3.50 -21.44
CA HIS A 336 11.78 -2.39 -22.19
C HIS A 336 10.40 -2.06 -21.60
N PRO A 337 9.90 -0.81 -21.73
CA PRO A 337 8.56 -0.46 -21.31
C PRO A 337 7.50 -1.33 -21.98
N LEU A 338 6.49 -1.75 -21.22
CA LEU A 338 5.35 -2.48 -21.75
C LEU A 338 4.33 -1.49 -22.33
N HIS A 339 4.49 -1.12 -23.61
CA HIS A 339 3.77 -0.01 -24.25
C HIS A 339 2.23 -0.05 -24.16
N HIS A 340 1.62 -1.22 -24.01
CA HIS A 340 0.17 -1.40 -23.97
C HIS A 340 -0.36 -1.69 -22.56
N TRP A 341 0.41 -1.34 -21.52
CA TRP A 341 0.01 -1.51 -20.14
C TRP A 341 0.01 -0.17 -19.42
N ASP A 342 -1.19 0.37 -19.17
CA ASP A 342 -1.38 1.74 -18.68
C ASP A 342 -0.95 1.93 -17.21
N THR A 343 -0.81 0.83 -16.46
CA THR A 343 -0.47 0.85 -15.03
C THR A 343 0.81 0.07 -14.74
N PRO A 344 1.97 0.52 -15.24
CA PRO A 344 3.24 -0.13 -14.93
C PRO A 344 3.51 -0.08 -13.42
N MET A 345 4.37 -0.97 -12.93
CA MET A 345 4.73 -1.02 -11.52
C MET A 345 5.34 0.31 -11.10
N LEU A 346 4.96 0.80 -9.93
CA LEU A 346 5.51 2.04 -9.40
C LEU A 346 6.98 1.83 -9.03
N PRO A 347 7.88 2.72 -9.49
CA PRO A 347 9.21 2.82 -8.89
C PRO A 347 9.11 2.91 -7.36
N MET A 348 10.03 2.27 -6.64
CA MET A 348 10.00 2.17 -5.17
C MET A 348 9.85 3.53 -4.46
N LYS A 349 10.39 4.60 -5.06
CA LYS A 349 10.26 5.96 -4.53
C LYS A 349 8.81 6.51 -4.50
N TYR A 350 7.89 5.91 -5.24
CA TYR A 350 6.50 6.34 -5.40
C TYR A 350 5.47 5.37 -4.80
N VAL A 351 5.88 4.23 -4.25
CA VAL A 351 4.95 3.20 -3.73
C VAL A 351 4.02 3.75 -2.64
N GLU A 352 4.50 4.67 -1.79
CA GLU A 352 3.67 5.31 -0.78
C GLU A 352 2.46 6.06 -1.36
N ALA A 353 2.48 6.49 -2.63
CA ALA A 353 1.34 7.13 -3.27
C ALA A 353 0.12 6.20 -3.35
N SER A 354 0.33 4.89 -3.46
CA SER A 354 -0.76 3.91 -3.50
C SER A 354 -1.56 3.84 -2.20
N CYS A 355 -1.03 4.33 -1.08
CA CYS A 355 -1.78 4.35 0.18
C CYS A 355 -3.06 5.20 0.07
N LEU A 356 -3.09 6.23 -0.79
CA LEU A 356 -4.29 7.05 -1.01
C LEU A 356 -5.46 6.30 -1.64
N LYS A 357 -5.21 5.20 -2.35
CA LYS A 357 -6.26 4.39 -2.99
C LYS A 357 -7.32 3.93 -1.98
N CYS A 358 -6.88 3.62 -0.77
CA CYS A 358 -7.75 3.15 0.31
C CYS A 358 -7.86 4.14 1.48
N HIS A 359 -6.85 4.99 1.69
CA HIS A 359 -6.79 5.93 2.82
C HIS A 359 -7.02 7.40 2.44
N SER A 360 -7.70 7.67 1.32
CA SER A 360 -8.01 9.04 0.85
C SER A 360 -8.65 9.94 1.93
N ASN A 361 -9.45 9.35 2.82
CA ASN A 361 -10.15 10.08 3.89
C ASN A 361 -9.39 10.16 5.22
N SER A 362 -8.18 9.59 5.32
CA SER A 362 -7.46 9.38 6.58
C SER A 362 -6.05 9.98 6.56
N ILE A 363 -5.93 11.25 6.18
CA ILE A 363 -4.67 11.98 6.07
C ILE A 363 -4.36 12.70 7.42
N PRO A 364 -3.13 12.60 7.96
CA PRO A 364 -1.97 11.90 7.43
C PRO A 364 -2.00 10.39 7.71
N ILE A 365 -1.52 9.61 6.75
CA ILE A 365 -1.43 8.16 6.86
C ILE A 365 -0.17 7.79 7.66
N LYS A 366 -0.33 6.88 8.63
CA LYS A 366 0.75 6.37 9.46
C LYS A 366 1.71 5.54 8.59
N ASP A 367 3.01 5.59 8.90
CA ASP A 367 4.05 4.83 8.17
C ASP A 367 4.27 5.20 6.68
N SER A 368 3.70 6.32 6.20
CA SER A 368 3.93 6.86 4.84
C SER A 368 4.42 8.33 4.85
N PRO A 369 5.67 8.60 5.28
CA PRO A 369 6.17 9.96 5.48
C PRO A 369 6.30 10.78 4.19
N LYS A 370 6.62 10.16 3.04
CA LYS A 370 6.73 10.87 1.76
C LYS A 370 5.37 11.26 1.24
N LEU A 371 4.38 10.36 1.35
CA LEU A 371 3.01 10.70 1.00
C LEU A 371 2.48 11.83 1.89
N ALA A 372 2.67 11.72 3.20
CA ALA A 372 2.25 12.76 4.15
C ALA A 372 2.92 14.11 3.84
N LEU A 373 4.21 14.10 3.46
CA LEU A 373 4.92 15.30 3.01
C LEU A 373 4.28 15.87 1.74
N GLY A 374 4.04 15.04 0.72
CA GLY A 374 3.40 15.44 -0.53
C GLY A 374 2.02 16.07 -0.30
N MET A 375 1.17 15.44 0.52
CA MET A 375 -0.15 15.97 0.87
C MET A 375 -0.05 17.29 1.64
N THR A 376 0.93 17.44 2.52
CA THR A 376 1.16 18.71 3.23
C THR A 376 1.59 19.82 2.25
N ILE A 377 2.35 19.50 1.20
CA ILE A 377 2.72 20.45 0.13
C ILE A 377 1.48 20.85 -0.67
N VAL A 378 0.61 19.89 -1.03
CA VAL A 378 -0.66 20.17 -1.72
C VAL A 378 -1.54 21.11 -0.91
N GLU A 379 -1.65 20.87 0.40
CA GLU A 379 -2.42 21.69 1.32
C GLU A 379 -1.81 23.10 1.47
N LYS A 380 -0.51 23.19 1.78
CA LYS A 380 0.20 24.45 2.01
C LYS A 380 0.33 25.31 0.75
N GLY A 381 0.61 24.67 -0.38
CA GLY A 381 0.64 25.30 -1.70
C GLY A 381 -0.74 25.68 -2.21
N GLY A 382 -1.81 25.15 -1.60
CA GLY A 382 -3.17 25.48 -1.95
C GLY A 382 -3.53 25.07 -3.38
N CYS A 383 -3.01 23.91 -3.83
CA CYS A 383 -3.29 23.41 -5.18
C CYS A 383 -4.79 23.32 -5.46
N PHE A 384 -5.58 22.98 -4.43
CA PHE A 384 -7.04 22.92 -4.46
C PHE A 384 -7.74 24.26 -4.70
N GLY A 385 -7.03 25.40 -4.52
CA GLY A 385 -7.57 26.70 -4.87
C GLY A 385 -7.73 26.83 -6.38
N CYS A 386 -6.72 26.42 -7.15
CA CYS A 386 -6.76 26.48 -8.60
C CYS A 386 -7.37 25.23 -9.23
N HIS A 387 -7.09 24.05 -8.68
CA HIS A 387 -7.56 22.77 -9.19
C HIS A 387 -8.70 22.25 -8.32
N GLN A 388 -9.74 21.69 -8.92
CA GLN A 388 -10.71 20.92 -8.14
C GLN A 388 -10.04 19.63 -7.66
N ILE A 389 -10.01 19.40 -6.34
CA ILE A 389 -9.48 18.19 -5.72
C ILE A 389 -10.51 17.71 -4.71
N ASP A 390 -10.98 16.48 -4.89
CA ASP A 390 -11.99 15.89 -4.02
C ASP A 390 -11.44 15.76 -2.59
N GLY A 391 -12.27 16.11 -1.61
CA GLY A 391 -11.90 16.16 -0.20
C GLY A 391 -11.32 17.51 0.27
N PHE A 392 -11.05 18.45 -0.64
CA PHE A 392 -10.54 19.79 -0.31
C PHE A 392 -11.56 20.92 -0.51
N GLU A 393 -12.80 20.63 -0.88
CA GLU A 393 -13.81 21.62 -1.31
C GLU A 393 -14.14 22.67 -0.24
N ASN A 394 -14.07 22.27 1.04
CA ASN A 394 -14.37 23.14 2.18
C ASN A 394 -13.10 23.69 2.86
N THR A 395 -11.93 23.52 2.25
CA THR A 395 -10.67 24.00 2.82
C THR A 395 -10.58 25.52 2.69
N SER A 396 -10.17 26.19 3.77
CA SER A 396 -9.95 27.64 3.73
C SER A 396 -8.89 28.01 2.70
N LYS A 397 -9.07 29.16 2.05
CA LYS A 397 -8.10 29.64 1.07
C LYS A 397 -6.71 29.84 1.72
N PRO A 398 -5.63 29.47 1.02
CA PRO A 398 -4.26 29.52 1.56
C PRO A 398 -3.72 30.95 1.74
N GLY A 399 -4.19 31.91 0.95
CA GLY A 399 -3.73 33.29 0.97
C GLY A 399 -4.54 34.17 1.93
N PRO A 400 -3.97 35.30 2.39
CA PRO A 400 -4.70 36.24 3.22
C PRO A 400 -5.85 36.90 2.45
N GLY A 401 -6.95 37.20 3.14
CA GLY A 401 -8.02 38.04 2.58
C GLY A 401 -7.51 39.42 2.17
N LEU A 402 -7.91 39.87 0.98
CA LEU A 402 -7.48 41.13 0.37
C LEU A 402 -8.56 42.22 0.40
N ARG A 403 -9.77 41.92 0.89
CA ARG A 403 -10.89 42.87 1.00
C ARG A 403 -10.57 44.19 1.69
N LYS A 404 -9.62 44.19 2.65
CA LYS A 404 -9.22 45.38 3.42
C LYS A 404 -7.76 45.80 3.16
N ILE A 405 -7.19 45.43 2.00
CA ILE A 405 -5.76 45.58 1.70
C ILE A 405 -5.23 47.01 1.90
N ALA A 406 -6.03 48.03 1.55
CA ALA A 406 -5.61 49.43 1.65
C ALA A 406 -5.41 49.90 3.10
N ALA A 407 -6.01 49.21 4.09
CA ALA A 407 -5.79 49.51 5.50
C ALA A 407 -4.47 48.90 6.05
N LYS A 408 -3.91 47.91 5.35
CA LYS A 408 -2.75 47.12 5.79
C LYS A 408 -1.44 47.56 5.15
N THR A 409 -1.46 47.92 3.88
CA THR A 409 -0.25 48.14 3.08
C THR A 409 -0.45 49.22 2.01
N THR A 410 0.59 49.51 1.22
CA THR A 410 0.59 50.56 0.19
C THR A 410 0.55 49.96 -1.22
N LYS A 411 0.13 50.75 -2.22
CA LYS A 411 0.19 50.35 -3.64
C LYS A 411 1.62 50.00 -4.07
N ASP A 412 2.62 50.70 -3.54
CA ASP A 412 4.04 50.43 -3.79
C ASP A 412 4.49 49.06 -3.29
N PHE A 413 4.18 48.73 -2.03
CA PHE A 413 4.50 47.41 -1.49
C PHE A 413 3.77 46.30 -2.25
N ALA A 414 2.47 46.49 -2.53
CA ALA A 414 1.67 45.51 -3.24
C ALA A 414 2.22 45.22 -4.65
N TYR A 415 2.67 46.27 -5.36
CA TYR A 415 3.34 46.11 -6.65
C TYR A 415 4.59 45.22 -6.55
N LYS A 416 5.51 45.58 -5.66
CA LYS A 416 6.79 44.87 -5.49
C LYS A 416 6.57 43.42 -5.04
N TRP A 417 5.59 43.21 -4.17
CA TRP A 417 5.21 41.88 -3.69
C TRP A 417 4.61 40.99 -4.79
N ILE A 418 3.81 41.55 -5.70
CA ILE A 418 3.27 40.78 -6.84
C ILE A 418 4.37 40.52 -7.89
N TYR A 419 5.28 41.48 -8.09
CA TYR A 419 6.38 41.37 -9.05
C TYR A 419 7.39 40.27 -8.67
N ASP A 420 7.86 40.27 -7.42
CA ASP A 420 8.82 39.28 -6.91
C ASP A 420 8.58 38.99 -5.42
N PRO A 421 7.60 38.12 -5.08
CA PRO A 421 7.30 37.80 -3.69
C PRO A 421 8.49 37.16 -2.96
N ARG A 422 9.31 36.35 -3.66
CA ARG A 422 10.46 35.65 -3.08
C ARG A 422 11.64 36.58 -2.80
N GLY A 423 11.78 37.65 -3.58
CA GLY A 423 12.74 38.73 -3.30
C GLY A 423 12.47 39.47 -1.99
N PHE A 424 11.24 39.46 -1.48
CA PHE A 424 10.91 40.02 -0.15
C PHE A 424 10.82 38.95 0.95
N ARG A 425 10.30 37.75 0.61
CA ARG A 425 10.20 36.61 1.54
C ARG A 425 10.54 35.32 0.80
N GLU A 426 11.73 34.80 1.03
CA GLU A 426 12.21 33.58 0.34
C GLU A 426 11.30 32.36 0.57
N ASN A 427 10.77 32.19 1.79
CA ASN A 427 9.88 31.08 2.16
C ASN A 427 8.37 31.32 1.88
N THR A 428 8.03 32.31 1.04
CA THR A 428 6.64 32.56 0.67
C THR A 428 6.05 31.45 -0.21
N TRP A 429 4.82 31.05 0.10
CA TRP A 429 4.01 30.13 -0.71
C TRP A 429 3.23 30.84 -1.83
N MET A 430 3.24 32.18 -1.87
CA MET A 430 2.67 32.90 -3.01
C MET A 430 3.48 32.59 -4.26
N PRO A 431 2.87 32.02 -5.31
CA PRO A 431 3.58 31.71 -6.54
C PRO A 431 4.07 32.98 -7.21
N HIS A 432 5.20 32.85 -7.89
CA HIS A 432 5.78 33.90 -8.70
C HIS A 432 5.12 33.79 -10.09
N PHE A 433 4.19 34.70 -10.41
CA PHE A 433 3.45 34.68 -11.69
C PHE A 433 4.21 35.40 -12.82
N PHE A 434 5.00 36.41 -12.46
CA PHE A 434 5.76 37.26 -13.37
C PHE A 434 7.23 36.84 -13.40
N LYS A 435 8.10 37.52 -14.18
CA LYS A 435 9.57 37.27 -14.22
C LYS A 435 9.93 35.78 -14.41
N GLN A 436 9.14 35.07 -15.22
CA GLN A 436 9.41 33.68 -15.60
C GLN A 436 10.51 33.61 -16.67
N ILE A 437 11.14 32.45 -16.84
CA ILE A 437 12.23 32.25 -17.83
C ILE A 437 11.77 32.58 -19.26
N ASN A 438 10.49 32.35 -19.56
CA ASN A 438 9.88 32.62 -20.85
C ASN A 438 9.31 34.04 -21.02
N SER A 439 9.51 34.94 -20.06
CA SER A 439 8.95 36.31 -20.07
C SER A 439 9.99 37.38 -19.71
N GLN A 440 11.27 37.16 -20.08
CA GLN A 440 12.39 38.05 -19.73
C GLN A 440 12.75 39.08 -20.80
N ASP A 441 12.14 39.03 -21.99
CA ASP A 441 12.37 40.03 -23.01
C ASP A 441 11.78 41.39 -22.60
N LEU A 442 12.34 42.46 -23.17
CA LEU A 442 12.02 43.83 -22.77
C LEU A 442 10.53 44.18 -22.92
N GLU A 443 9.86 43.64 -23.93
CA GLU A 443 8.44 43.93 -24.17
C GLU A 443 7.55 43.19 -23.17
N SER A 444 7.87 41.92 -22.86
CA SER A 444 7.20 41.16 -21.79
C SER A 444 7.36 41.82 -20.42
N VAL A 445 8.54 42.38 -20.12
CA VAL A 445 8.79 43.12 -18.86
C VAL A 445 7.93 44.39 -18.78
N LYS A 446 7.92 45.21 -19.84
CA LYS A 446 7.07 46.42 -19.88
C LYS A 446 5.60 46.07 -19.71
N ARG A 447 5.13 45.01 -20.37
CA ARG A 447 3.75 44.53 -20.24
C ARG A 447 3.45 44.10 -18.81
N THR A 448 4.33 43.30 -18.21
CA THR A 448 4.24 42.83 -16.82
C THR A 448 4.05 43.99 -15.85
N ASP A 449 4.84 45.05 -15.98
CA ASP A 449 4.74 46.22 -15.09
C ASP A 449 3.32 46.83 -15.12
N GLN A 450 2.74 46.96 -16.32
CA GLN A 450 1.39 47.49 -16.49
C GLN A 450 0.29 46.53 -16.01
N GLU A 451 0.48 45.22 -16.20
CA GLU A 451 -0.42 44.18 -15.67
C GLU A 451 -0.50 44.24 -14.14
N ILE A 452 0.65 44.40 -13.47
CA ILE A 452 0.70 44.51 -12.00
C ILE A 452 0.04 45.81 -11.52
N HIS A 453 0.29 46.95 -12.19
CA HIS A 453 -0.39 48.20 -11.85
C HIS A 453 -1.92 48.08 -11.94
N ALA A 454 -2.42 47.38 -12.95
CA ALA A 454 -3.84 47.13 -13.13
C ALA A 454 -4.41 46.27 -11.99
N ILE A 455 -3.73 45.16 -11.64
CA ILE A 455 -4.11 44.30 -10.51
C ILE A 455 -4.12 45.09 -9.19
N VAL A 456 -3.06 45.84 -8.89
CA VAL A 456 -2.96 46.66 -7.67
C VAL A 456 -4.06 47.71 -7.62
N SER A 457 -4.35 48.38 -8.74
CA SER A 457 -5.42 49.38 -8.79
C SER A 457 -6.78 48.75 -8.50
N TYR A 458 -7.09 47.61 -9.13
CA TYR A 458 -8.33 46.88 -8.87
C TYR A 458 -8.52 46.52 -7.39
N LEU A 459 -7.47 45.98 -6.75
CA LEU A 459 -7.50 45.56 -5.35
C LEU A 459 -7.69 46.73 -4.39
N PHE A 460 -7.04 47.86 -4.64
CA PHE A 460 -7.11 49.02 -3.75
C PHE A 460 -8.39 49.81 -3.92
N ASP A 461 -8.89 49.95 -5.14
CA ASP A 461 -10.10 50.73 -5.43
C ASP A 461 -11.37 50.04 -4.89
N ARG A 462 -11.33 48.71 -4.72
CA ARG A 462 -12.38 47.90 -4.05
C ARG A 462 -12.08 47.57 -2.60
N SER A 463 -11.04 48.15 -2.01
CA SER A 463 -10.72 47.88 -0.61
C SER A 463 -11.77 48.48 0.31
N GLU A 464 -12.36 47.65 1.15
CA GLU A 464 -13.18 48.08 2.28
C GLU A 464 -12.35 48.88 3.28
N SER A 465 -13.01 49.85 3.94
CA SER A 465 -12.40 50.60 5.03
C SER A 465 -12.32 49.75 6.31
N PHE A 466 -11.24 49.92 7.08
CA PHE A 466 -11.07 49.27 8.37
C PHE A 466 -10.78 50.30 9.47
N LYS A 467 -11.65 50.36 10.47
CA LYS A 467 -11.52 51.30 11.59
C LYS A 467 -10.48 50.79 12.59
N MET A 468 -9.38 51.51 12.71
CA MET A 468 -8.29 51.22 13.65
C MET A 468 -8.33 52.14 14.86
N GLU A 469 -8.21 51.56 16.06
CA GLU A 469 -8.01 52.31 17.30
C GLU A 469 -6.71 53.13 17.25
N LYS A 470 -6.71 54.24 17.99
CA LYS A 470 -5.51 55.05 18.20
C LYS A 470 -4.62 54.39 19.26
N MET A 471 -3.32 54.33 18.97
CA MET A 471 -2.33 53.86 19.93
C MET A 471 -2.24 54.80 21.14
N GLN A 472 -2.05 54.23 22.32
CA GLN A 472 -1.96 54.99 23.58
C GLN A 472 -0.61 55.72 23.71
N ASN A 473 0.47 55.08 23.25
CA ASN A 473 1.83 55.64 23.18
C ASN A 473 2.61 54.98 22.03
N LYS A 474 3.89 55.34 21.87
CA LYS A 474 4.76 54.79 20.82
C LYS A 474 5.31 53.39 21.11
N GLY A 475 5.16 52.89 22.34
CA GLY A 475 5.78 51.65 22.82
C GLY A 475 7.31 51.73 23.00
N ASN A 476 7.85 50.76 23.72
CA ASN A 476 9.27 50.49 23.93
C ASN A 476 9.68 49.21 23.16
N ALA A 477 10.58 49.38 22.18
CA ALA A 477 11.02 48.27 21.32
C ALA A 477 11.83 47.19 22.07
N ASP A 478 12.57 47.54 23.12
CA ASP A 478 13.31 46.55 23.91
C ASP A 478 12.37 45.66 24.72
N ASN A 479 11.35 46.25 25.34
CA ASN A 479 10.28 45.50 25.99
C ASN A 479 9.51 44.64 24.97
N GLY A 480 9.19 45.21 23.80
CA GLY A 480 8.53 44.49 22.72
C GLY A 480 9.30 43.25 22.27
N ARG A 481 10.63 43.34 22.16
CA ARG A 481 11.51 42.20 21.88
C ARG A 481 11.39 41.13 22.97
N MET A 482 11.42 41.52 24.24
CA MET A 482 11.27 40.56 25.35
C MET A 482 9.91 39.87 25.32
N LEU A 483 8.83 40.62 25.07
CA LEU A 483 7.46 40.10 24.97
C LEU A 483 7.28 39.13 23.81
N VAL A 484 7.84 39.42 22.63
CA VAL A 484 7.80 38.48 21.48
C VAL A 484 8.44 37.14 21.83
N ASN A 485 9.54 37.15 22.61
CA ASN A 485 10.23 35.94 23.05
C ASN A 485 9.51 35.20 24.18
N SER A 486 8.79 35.90 25.07
CA SER A 486 8.16 35.29 26.24
C SER A 486 6.69 34.89 26.04
N LEU A 487 5.95 35.55 25.15
CA LEU A 487 4.52 35.30 24.90
C LEU A 487 4.27 34.18 23.88
N GLY A 488 5.31 33.47 23.44
CA GLY A 488 5.19 32.33 22.53
C GLY A 488 4.93 32.71 21.07
N CYS A 489 5.17 33.97 20.66
CA CYS A 489 5.01 34.40 19.26
C CYS A 489 5.86 33.54 18.31
N LEU A 490 7.07 33.17 18.73
CA LEU A 490 8.02 32.34 17.98
C LEU A 490 7.58 30.87 17.86
N GLY A 491 6.54 30.44 18.58
CA GLY A 491 5.95 29.10 18.39
C GLY A 491 5.22 28.95 17.06
N CYS A 492 4.85 30.06 16.41
CA CYS A 492 4.19 30.08 15.11
C CYS A 492 4.91 30.94 14.07
N HIS A 493 5.63 31.99 14.49
CA HIS A 493 6.24 32.96 13.60
C HIS A 493 7.75 32.84 13.55
N ALA A 494 8.33 32.78 12.34
CA ALA A 494 9.77 32.86 12.14
C ALA A 494 10.29 34.29 12.27
N THR A 495 11.52 34.44 12.78
CA THR A 495 12.27 35.70 12.90
C THR A 495 13.71 35.57 12.38
N GLU A 496 14.41 36.69 12.26
CA GLU A 496 15.78 36.76 11.74
C GLU A 496 16.75 35.86 12.54
N GLY A 497 17.57 35.06 11.84
CA GLY A 497 18.57 34.17 12.43
C GLY A 497 18.15 32.69 12.57
N GLU A 498 16.90 32.33 12.27
CA GLU A 498 16.51 30.91 12.17
C GLU A 498 16.94 30.31 10.82
N GLU A 499 17.64 29.17 10.88
CA GLU A 499 18.01 28.40 9.69
C GLU A 499 16.73 28.01 8.94
N GLN A 500 16.63 28.35 7.66
CA GLN A 500 15.45 28.04 6.86
C GLN A 500 15.18 26.55 6.95
N VAL A 501 14.01 26.20 7.46
CA VAL A 501 13.69 24.80 7.66
C VAL A 501 13.44 24.19 6.29
N ALA A 502 14.46 23.53 5.75
CA ALA A 502 14.33 22.83 4.48
C ALA A 502 13.07 21.95 4.52
N LEU A 503 12.32 21.91 3.40
CA LEU A 503 11.09 21.14 3.20
C LEU A 503 11.37 19.62 3.21
N LYS A 504 12.01 19.13 4.27
CA LYS A 504 12.49 17.76 4.44
C LYS A 504 11.50 16.90 5.24
N SER A 505 10.52 17.49 5.92
CA SER A 505 9.57 16.75 6.74
C SER A 505 8.22 17.46 6.95
N VAL A 506 7.19 16.69 7.31
CA VAL A 506 5.89 17.25 7.73
C VAL A 506 6.05 18.15 8.95
N ASN A 507 6.90 17.76 9.90
CA ASN A 507 7.12 18.51 11.14
C ASN A 507 7.77 19.87 10.90
N SER A 508 8.65 20.00 9.90
CA SER A 508 9.22 21.30 9.54
C SER A 508 8.15 22.24 8.99
N MET A 509 7.31 21.77 8.07
CA MET A 509 6.21 22.58 7.53
C MET A 509 5.11 22.93 8.54
N ARG A 510 4.92 22.09 9.55
CA ARG A 510 3.99 22.38 10.65
C ARG A 510 4.48 23.48 11.57
N ARG A 511 5.79 23.70 11.73
CA ARG A 511 6.31 24.82 12.55
C ARG A 511 6.03 26.19 11.92
N GLU A 512 5.88 26.26 10.60
CA GLU A 512 5.51 27.48 9.88
C GLU A 512 3.98 27.71 9.87
N HIS A 513 3.40 27.97 11.05
CA HIS A 513 1.97 28.26 11.18
C HIS A 513 1.63 29.73 10.90
N GLY A 514 2.49 30.65 11.33
CA GLY A 514 2.35 32.10 11.17
C GLY A 514 3.22 32.63 10.03
N PRO A 515 2.83 33.78 9.42
CA PRO A 515 3.68 34.44 8.44
C PRO A 515 5.01 34.90 9.06
N ASN A 516 6.08 34.84 8.28
CA ASN A 516 7.39 35.34 8.64
C ASN A 516 7.34 36.84 9.02
N LEU A 517 7.88 37.19 10.19
CA LEU A 517 7.90 38.54 10.75
C LEU A 517 9.10 39.37 10.29
N ILE A 518 10.10 38.76 9.66
CA ILE A 518 11.25 39.43 9.06
C ILE A 518 10.73 40.51 8.08
N ASN A 519 11.34 41.69 8.17
CA ASN A 519 11.05 42.86 7.34
C ASN A 519 9.60 43.35 7.40
N LEU A 520 8.81 42.96 8.42
CA LEU A 520 7.39 43.34 8.52
C LEU A 520 7.18 44.85 8.45
N GLY A 521 8.12 45.65 8.96
CA GLY A 521 8.03 47.10 8.96
C GLY A 521 8.07 47.74 7.57
N SER A 522 8.58 47.04 6.55
CA SER A 522 8.53 47.50 5.15
C SER A 522 7.17 47.25 4.48
N LYS A 523 6.31 46.42 5.09
CA LYS A 523 5.00 46.02 4.54
C LYS A 523 3.83 46.83 5.07
N THR A 524 3.89 47.24 6.33
CA THR A 524 2.72 47.75 7.05
C THR A 524 3.08 48.89 8.00
N THR A 525 2.12 49.39 8.75
CA THR A 525 2.31 50.49 9.70
C THR A 525 2.27 49.99 11.14
N GLN A 526 2.94 50.69 12.06
CA GLN A 526 2.89 50.36 13.49
C GLN A 526 1.45 50.31 14.01
N LYS A 527 0.62 51.27 13.56
CA LYS A 527 -0.81 51.34 13.92
C LYS A 527 -1.55 50.09 13.48
N TRP A 528 -1.27 49.55 12.30
CA TRP A 528 -1.89 48.33 11.83
C TRP A 528 -1.47 47.12 12.68
N ILE A 529 -0.16 46.97 12.95
CA ILE A 529 0.37 45.89 13.80
C ILE A 529 -0.30 45.90 15.17
N TYR A 530 -0.36 47.07 15.81
CA TYR A 530 -1.02 47.27 17.11
C TYR A 530 -2.47 46.77 17.13
N ASN A 531 -3.25 47.11 16.10
CA ASN A 531 -4.65 46.70 16.03
C ASN A 531 -4.77 45.19 15.70
N TRP A 532 -3.93 44.67 14.81
CA TRP A 532 -3.93 43.27 14.42
C TRP A 532 -3.63 42.32 15.59
N ILE A 533 -2.60 42.57 16.39
CA ILE A 533 -2.22 41.67 17.49
C ILE A 533 -3.21 41.69 18.67
N ARG A 534 -4.01 42.76 18.78
CA ARG A 534 -5.04 42.88 19.83
C ARG A 534 -6.35 42.19 19.46
N ASP A 535 -6.75 42.25 18.19
CA ASP A 535 -7.97 41.62 17.71
C ASP A 535 -7.85 41.25 16.21
N PRO A 536 -7.14 40.14 15.90
CA PRO A 536 -6.92 39.74 14.51
C PRO A 536 -8.22 39.32 13.81
N GLN A 537 -9.20 38.77 14.57
CA GLN A 537 -10.51 38.37 14.06
C GLN A 537 -11.34 39.55 13.53
N SER A 538 -11.19 40.76 14.10
CA SER A 538 -11.86 41.97 13.60
C SER A 538 -11.44 42.35 12.17
N TYR A 539 -10.18 42.10 11.82
CA TYR A 539 -9.67 42.35 10.48
C TYR A 539 -10.04 41.19 9.55
N HIS A 540 -9.77 39.96 9.97
CA HIS A 540 -10.01 38.74 9.21
C HIS A 540 -10.60 37.64 10.10
N SER A 541 -11.90 37.39 9.97
CA SER A 541 -12.65 36.44 10.81
C SER A 541 -12.12 35.01 10.74
N GLY A 542 -11.64 34.57 9.57
CA GLY A 542 -11.04 33.25 9.36
C GLY A 542 -9.56 33.13 9.73
N THR A 543 -8.97 34.08 10.47
CA THR A 543 -7.55 34.05 10.81
C THR A 543 -7.22 32.96 11.82
N LYS A 544 -6.10 32.24 11.62
CA LYS A 544 -5.60 31.25 12.58
C LYS A 544 -4.88 31.88 13.78
N MET A 545 -4.54 33.17 13.73
CA MET A 545 -3.90 33.87 14.84
C MET A 545 -4.91 34.10 15.97
N PRO A 546 -4.69 33.58 17.19
CA PRO A 546 -5.61 33.77 18.29
C PRO A 546 -5.55 35.20 18.85
N ASN A 547 -6.60 35.61 19.56
CA ASN A 547 -6.54 36.80 20.40
C ASN A 547 -5.66 36.51 21.63
N LEU A 548 -4.49 37.14 21.68
CA LEU A 548 -3.49 36.94 22.75
C LEU A 548 -3.83 37.68 24.05
N ARG A 549 -4.95 38.41 24.10
CA ARG A 549 -5.43 39.18 25.27
C ARG A 549 -4.40 40.19 25.79
N LEU A 550 -3.58 40.73 24.89
CA LEU A 550 -2.55 41.72 25.20
C LEU A 550 -3.18 43.00 25.76
N SER A 551 -2.54 43.56 26.79
CA SER A 551 -2.83 44.92 27.23
C SER A 551 -2.49 45.94 26.14
N LYS A 552 -3.01 47.16 26.27
CA LYS A 552 -2.70 48.25 25.34
C LYS A 552 -1.21 48.60 25.34
N GLU A 553 -0.53 48.45 26.47
CA GLU A 553 0.90 48.72 26.59
C GLU A 553 1.72 47.64 25.90
N GLU A 554 1.46 46.37 26.20
CA GLU A 554 2.18 45.24 25.58
C GLU A 554 2.01 45.26 24.06
N ALA A 555 0.81 45.58 23.56
CA ALA A 555 0.58 45.71 22.14
C ALA A 555 1.35 46.90 21.52
N SER A 556 1.46 48.01 22.24
CA SER A 556 2.28 49.15 21.83
C SER A 556 3.76 48.76 21.73
N ASP A 557 4.30 48.11 22.75
CA ASP A 557 5.70 47.65 22.84
C ASP A 557 6.04 46.65 21.72
N ILE A 558 5.22 45.61 21.56
CA ILE A 558 5.40 44.61 20.49
C ILE A 558 5.34 45.27 19.11
N SER A 559 4.38 46.17 18.88
CA SER A 559 4.28 46.89 17.60
C SER A 559 5.50 47.77 17.32
N ALA A 560 6.10 48.38 18.35
CA ALA A 560 7.29 49.22 18.27
C ALA A 560 8.54 48.40 17.88
N TYR A 561 8.67 47.19 18.41
CA TYR A 561 9.72 46.27 18.01
C TYR A 561 9.55 45.79 16.55
N LEU A 562 8.35 45.31 16.19
CA LEU A 562 8.10 44.71 14.88
C LEU A 562 8.16 45.71 13.72
N ILE A 563 7.73 46.96 13.92
CA ILE A 563 7.83 48.01 12.88
C ILE A 563 9.28 48.41 12.59
N GLY A 564 10.21 48.15 13.53
CA GLY A 564 11.63 48.43 13.36
C GLY A 564 12.34 47.48 12.39
N GLN A 565 11.75 46.32 12.09
CA GLN A 565 12.32 45.34 11.16
C GLN A 565 12.03 45.75 9.72
N ARG A 566 13.01 46.32 9.02
CA ARG A 566 12.84 46.88 7.68
C ARG A 566 13.94 46.46 6.73
N ASP A 567 13.57 46.23 5.48
CA ASP A 567 14.48 46.00 4.37
C ASP A 567 14.68 47.29 3.58
N LYS A 568 15.82 47.94 3.80
CA LYS A 568 16.15 49.21 3.14
C LYS A 568 16.40 49.04 1.65
N ASP A 569 16.83 47.87 1.20
CA ASP A 569 17.18 47.65 -0.20
C ASP A 569 15.92 47.34 -1.01
N PHE A 570 14.99 46.55 -0.46
CA PHE A 570 13.65 46.39 -1.01
C PHE A 570 12.88 47.72 -1.10
N GLU A 571 12.98 48.58 -0.08
CA GLU A 571 12.31 49.88 -0.06
C GLU A 571 12.84 50.84 -1.14
N LYS A 572 14.14 50.81 -1.45
CA LYS A 572 14.78 51.65 -2.47
C LYS A 572 14.45 51.25 -3.90
N ASN A 573 14.03 50.01 -4.14
CA ASN A 573 13.70 49.55 -5.50
C ASN A 573 12.57 50.43 -6.08
N PRO A 574 12.78 51.08 -7.23
CA PRO A 574 11.78 51.97 -7.80
C PRO A 574 10.62 51.16 -8.38
N ARG A 575 9.40 51.61 -8.13
CA ARG A 575 8.20 51.16 -8.85
C ARG A 575 8.13 51.93 -10.19
N PRO A 576 8.07 51.24 -11.34
CA PRO A 576 7.84 51.88 -12.63
C PRO A 576 6.54 52.70 -12.63
N GLU A 577 6.50 53.76 -13.41
CA GLU A 577 5.28 54.55 -13.60
C GLU A 577 4.26 53.81 -14.47
N VAL A 578 3.00 54.23 -14.36
CA VAL A 578 1.93 53.72 -15.23
C VAL A 578 2.11 54.29 -16.63
N ASP A 579 2.19 53.41 -17.63
CA ASP A 579 2.17 53.77 -19.04
C ASP A 579 0.77 53.52 -19.63
N GLU A 580 0.06 54.60 -19.92
CA GLU A 580 -1.29 54.52 -20.49
C GLU A 580 -1.31 53.81 -21.85
N ASN A 581 -0.25 53.91 -22.66
CA ASN A 581 -0.19 53.21 -23.94
C ASN A 581 -0.10 51.69 -23.72
N GLY A 582 0.77 51.24 -22.81
CA GLY A 582 0.84 49.83 -22.41
C GLY A 582 -0.49 49.29 -21.88
N ILE A 583 -1.18 50.06 -21.02
CA ILE A 583 -2.51 49.68 -20.52
C ILE A 583 -3.55 49.63 -21.66
N ASN A 584 -3.53 50.57 -22.60
CA ASN A 584 -4.41 50.56 -23.77
C ASN A 584 -4.21 49.31 -24.63
N LEU A 585 -2.95 48.88 -24.83
CA LEU A 585 -2.63 47.66 -25.58
C LEU A 585 -3.20 46.42 -24.89
N ILE A 586 -2.94 46.26 -23.59
CA ILE A 586 -3.44 45.11 -22.82
C ILE A 586 -4.99 45.10 -22.82
N ALA A 587 -5.61 46.26 -22.58
CA ALA A 587 -7.07 46.38 -22.61
C ALA A 587 -7.65 46.06 -23.99
N SER A 588 -6.99 46.51 -25.06
CA SER A 588 -7.35 46.20 -26.45
C SER A 588 -7.29 44.71 -26.74
N ASP A 589 -6.22 44.03 -26.33
CA ASP A 589 -6.06 42.58 -26.52
C ASP A 589 -7.19 41.80 -25.83
N LEU A 590 -7.48 42.15 -24.57
CA LEU A 590 -8.55 41.51 -23.79
C LEU A 590 -9.92 41.77 -24.41
N LEU A 591 -10.20 42.98 -24.88
CA LEU A 591 -11.49 43.32 -25.50
C LEU A 591 -11.67 42.68 -26.88
N SER A 592 -10.58 42.51 -27.64
CA SER A 592 -10.60 41.92 -28.98
C SER A 592 -11.01 40.45 -28.99
N SER A 593 -10.95 39.77 -27.84
CA SER A 593 -11.49 38.41 -27.69
C SER A 593 -13.03 38.35 -27.73
N ILE A 594 -13.73 39.49 -27.59
CA ILE A 594 -15.19 39.56 -27.46
C ILE A 594 -15.82 40.56 -28.45
N LEU A 595 -15.09 41.61 -28.82
CA LEU A 595 -15.62 42.74 -29.60
C LEU A 595 -14.89 42.90 -30.93
N ARG A 596 -15.56 43.53 -31.91
CA ARG A 596 -14.95 43.91 -33.19
C ARG A 596 -14.03 45.12 -33.01
N LYS A 597 -13.08 45.30 -33.93
CA LYS A 597 -12.05 46.35 -33.87
C LYS A 597 -12.61 47.76 -33.62
N ASP A 598 -13.71 48.13 -34.29
CA ASP A 598 -14.33 49.45 -34.12
C ASP A 598 -14.98 49.63 -32.74
N GLU A 599 -15.59 48.56 -32.22
CA GLU A 599 -16.20 48.53 -30.88
C GLU A 599 -15.13 48.58 -29.78
N VAL A 600 -13.99 47.90 -29.97
CA VAL A 600 -12.84 47.98 -29.08
C VAL A 600 -12.35 49.43 -29.00
N LYS A 601 -12.16 50.09 -30.14
CA LYS A 601 -11.71 51.49 -30.19
C LYS A 601 -12.69 52.43 -29.51
N ALA A 602 -14.00 52.27 -29.75
CA ALA A 602 -15.04 53.06 -29.11
C ALA A 602 -15.06 52.86 -27.59
N ARG A 603 -14.95 51.62 -27.13
CA ARG A 603 -14.95 51.28 -25.69
C ARG A 603 -13.69 51.74 -24.96
N LEU A 604 -12.52 51.63 -25.58
CA LEU A 604 -11.28 52.15 -25.00
C LEU A 604 -11.30 53.68 -24.92
N GLY A 605 -11.83 54.34 -25.94
CA GLY A 605 -11.95 55.80 -25.98
C GLY A 605 -12.93 56.38 -24.95
N SER A 606 -13.89 55.60 -24.47
CA SER A 606 -14.85 56.03 -23.44
C SER A 606 -14.40 55.79 -22.00
N MET A 607 -13.32 55.03 -21.79
CA MET A 607 -12.81 54.70 -20.46
C MET A 607 -11.73 55.68 -19.99
N SER A 608 -11.82 56.14 -18.75
CA SER A 608 -10.70 56.81 -18.07
C SER A 608 -9.54 55.85 -17.78
N LEU A 609 -8.35 56.37 -17.46
CA LEU A 609 -7.20 55.54 -17.08
C LEU A 609 -7.54 54.59 -15.91
N ASP A 610 -8.20 55.10 -14.87
CA ASP A 610 -8.62 54.28 -13.72
C ASP A 610 -9.61 53.18 -14.13
N GLN A 611 -10.54 53.49 -15.05
CA GLN A 611 -11.46 52.49 -15.58
C GLN A 611 -10.73 51.42 -16.40
N LYS A 612 -9.70 51.80 -17.17
CA LYS A 612 -8.84 50.85 -17.91
C LYS A 612 -8.07 49.95 -16.96
N LEU A 613 -7.41 50.53 -15.94
CA LEU A 613 -6.68 49.79 -14.91
C LEU A 613 -7.60 48.81 -14.17
N ASN A 614 -8.80 49.25 -13.77
CA ASN A 614 -9.77 48.38 -13.11
C ASN A 614 -10.28 47.27 -14.04
N TYR A 615 -10.59 47.58 -15.30
CA TYR A 615 -11.03 46.57 -16.26
C TYR A 615 -9.96 45.49 -16.48
N VAL A 616 -8.74 45.92 -16.78
CA VAL A 616 -7.58 45.04 -17.01
C VAL A 616 -7.27 44.24 -15.75
N GLY A 617 -7.20 44.89 -14.58
CA GLY A 617 -6.89 44.24 -13.30
C GLY A 617 -7.87 43.14 -12.95
N GLY A 618 -9.18 43.37 -13.12
CA GLY A 618 -10.20 42.35 -12.92
C GLY A 618 -10.04 41.16 -13.89
N LYS A 619 -9.71 41.42 -15.16
CA LYS A 619 -9.45 40.34 -16.13
C LYS A 619 -8.21 39.53 -15.77
N LEU A 620 -7.14 40.18 -15.32
CA LEU A 620 -5.90 39.52 -14.93
C LEU A 620 -6.05 38.72 -13.63
N ILE A 621 -6.75 39.25 -12.63
CA ILE A 621 -7.10 38.50 -11.41
C ILE A 621 -7.86 37.22 -11.77
N ARG A 622 -8.76 37.28 -12.76
CA ARG A 622 -9.45 36.10 -13.28
C ARG A 622 -8.49 35.14 -13.98
N HIS A 623 -7.63 35.67 -14.85
CA HIS A 623 -6.71 34.88 -15.67
C HIS A 623 -5.67 34.12 -14.82
N TYR A 624 -5.04 34.79 -13.86
CA TYR A 624 -4.07 34.19 -12.94
C TYR A 624 -4.72 33.45 -11.76
N GLY A 625 -6.05 33.52 -11.62
CA GLY A 625 -6.77 32.84 -10.55
C GLY A 625 -6.43 33.36 -9.15
N CYS A 626 -6.12 34.65 -8.98
CA CYS A 626 -5.71 35.15 -7.65
C CYS A 626 -6.80 34.93 -6.57
N PHE A 627 -8.06 34.90 -6.98
CA PHE A 627 -9.23 34.66 -6.12
C PHE A 627 -9.30 33.23 -5.55
N SER A 628 -8.58 32.30 -6.16
CA SER A 628 -8.42 30.91 -5.68
C SER A 628 -7.70 30.86 -4.35
N CYS A 629 -6.71 31.74 -4.17
CA CYS A 629 -5.91 31.83 -2.95
C CYS A 629 -6.36 32.96 -2.03
N HIS A 630 -6.99 34.00 -2.58
CA HIS A 630 -7.33 35.22 -1.84
C HIS A 630 -8.83 35.50 -1.84
N ASP A 631 -9.33 36.08 -0.76
CA ASP A 631 -10.65 36.69 -0.76
C ASP A 631 -10.57 38.09 -1.38
N ILE A 632 -11.14 38.20 -2.59
CA ILE A 632 -11.15 39.41 -3.42
C ILE A 632 -12.61 39.74 -3.74
N ASP A 633 -12.97 40.99 -3.49
CA ASP A 633 -14.31 41.52 -3.80
C ASP A 633 -14.64 41.40 -5.30
N GLY A 634 -15.81 40.85 -5.63
CA GLY A 634 -16.27 40.60 -7.01
C GLY A 634 -15.88 39.24 -7.59
N PHE A 635 -15.28 38.35 -6.78
CA PHE A 635 -14.84 37.01 -7.16
C PHE A 635 -15.32 35.91 -6.21
N GLU A 636 -16.30 36.19 -5.36
CA GLU A 636 -16.87 35.26 -4.39
C GLU A 636 -17.34 33.94 -5.04
N ASP A 637 -18.01 34.04 -6.19
CA ASP A 637 -18.59 32.90 -6.92
C ASP A 637 -17.73 32.42 -8.09
N ALA A 638 -16.46 32.86 -8.16
CA ALA A 638 -15.57 32.49 -9.26
C ALA A 638 -15.11 31.03 -9.14
N LYS A 639 -15.26 30.27 -10.23
CA LYS A 639 -14.84 28.87 -10.29
C LYS A 639 -13.30 28.73 -10.38
N PRO A 640 -12.72 27.64 -9.86
CA PRO A 640 -11.30 27.33 -10.03
C PRO A 640 -10.87 27.34 -11.50
N ILE A 641 -9.63 27.77 -11.78
CA ILE A 641 -9.12 27.96 -13.15
C ILE A 641 -8.37 26.75 -13.72
N GLY A 642 -7.97 25.81 -12.87
CA GLY A 642 -7.18 24.64 -13.22
C GLY A 642 -8.05 23.41 -13.51
N THR A 643 -7.49 22.47 -14.27
CA THR A 643 -8.12 21.16 -14.52
C THR A 643 -8.37 20.42 -13.20
N PRO A 644 -9.48 19.69 -13.04
CA PRO A 644 -9.66 18.80 -11.90
C PRO A 644 -8.49 17.82 -11.73
N LEU A 645 -8.07 17.60 -10.50
CA LEU A 645 -7.02 16.63 -10.11
C LEU A 645 -7.56 15.51 -9.20
N SER A 646 -8.87 15.44 -9.01
CA SER A 646 -9.53 14.43 -8.17
C SER A 646 -9.38 13.00 -8.67
N ILE A 647 -9.37 12.82 -9.99
CA ILE A 647 -9.15 11.55 -10.68
C ILE A 647 -7.90 11.77 -11.51
N GLU A 648 -6.89 10.92 -11.36
CA GLU A 648 -5.51 11.11 -11.83
C GLU A 648 -5.42 11.87 -13.15
N ALA A 649 -4.95 13.13 -13.12
CA ALA A 649 -4.58 13.91 -14.30
C ALA A 649 -5.47 13.64 -15.54
N SER A 650 -6.80 13.67 -15.37
CA SER A 650 -7.78 13.05 -16.29
C SER A 650 -8.00 13.84 -17.59
N LYS A 651 -6.95 14.42 -18.15
CA LYS A 651 -6.84 14.56 -19.59
C LYS A 651 -5.77 13.57 -20.05
N LEU A 652 -6.22 12.53 -20.77
CA LEU A 652 -5.41 11.99 -21.84
C LEU A 652 -4.86 13.21 -22.59
N ILE A 653 -3.53 13.35 -22.63
CA ILE A 653 -2.89 14.25 -23.58
C ILE A 653 -3.08 13.57 -24.94
N THR A 654 -4.31 13.61 -25.47
CA THR A 654 -4.57 13.31 -26.86
C THR A 654 -3.88 14.42 -27.64
N LYS A 655 -2.72 14.09 -28.20
CA LYS A 655 -2.25 14.69 -29.44
C LYS A 655 -2.55 13.74 -30.57
#